data_AF-A0A8H5DH73-F1
#
_entry.id   AF-A0A8H5DH73-F1
#
_cell.length_a   1.000
_cell.length_b   1.000
_cell.length_c   1.000
_cell.angle_alpha   90.00
_cell.angle_beta   90.00
_cell.angle_gamma   90.00
#
_symmetry.space_group_name_H-M   'P 1'
#
loop_
_entity.id
_entity.type
_entity.pdbx_description
1 polymer ?
#
loop_
_entity_poly.entity_id
_entity_poly.type
_entity_poly.pdbx_seq_one_letter_code
_entity_poly.pdbx_strand_id
1 'polypeptide(L)'
;MAPNSSSHARKSSGTTDSARRAAGRVSKRSDNACSRCRKQKIKCSGSHPCDACKKRQLSCEFDQRDQKILVTRGYILDLQQRAATGQPRAGAAEYITPGSLDTNINVGGPSDPGEAAPHLPSPAGNVSAVLSAEEPLLSHRSSADSSSRGGLDPIASALVNPLAAGQSKFMASPEGREFYLGTSSNWSFGRRVLSLTHEYVNQSPLAADNLLFDGSVYDLGWDGSRITPVPEPPVMPSLDHADFLINTVKFHCGQLFHLFDEQSFMGYLHDFYSDPAGHIAAADLRYIHLLLILAFGKAFSENNNYQSKRPPGADYFVTALRLLPSIHILVYEPLISTEILCCIALYFQSLDYRHSSHGFIGQAMRVALGQGMHTDMPVDQLGQAIVERSRRIWWTVYVLDREMTSLMGLPQSVHDDDVHPQLPLFDGSTQRVAALNMQIRLCRSIASVGRGVYGTNGRLNKKFLISTKKVLENIAGLADELQQQFPLGGDKAVYGISRVSGYLHTLYHQCIVLATRPLLLCFLKIRFETPDAIAEALNSSQTVWNLIKMCIDSSYQMINILGCLQSQGLLEAFLPFDLECLFVSSLTLIIAPVLDPRFSEHEATFRHKTYAIFNEMVSKGNLIAVFRRSELQQLDDMLKCLPRDHADHTPLPIHGQIIGGPVMEDALQDANNDNETMSSMLPGMDDLGVDVWFTTAQMIDMANSIDPSDTEWVSHTMAEHNICFGRAKINFSTISIFEILLVQTPVFVSLTTAVEMRWQSLIDTGEDLEDAKAAGFDAFALNVACADNDWVDNVLDYLFNNATGAGMGVYLNLDLYAAGDACYNGASCCNNAHNCTDLWDTYKGSDGYFKIGGKSVVSSATASNMPSTSNQWRPDEPWVQSFYEWSEKDRQWQALESTSQSSSRSDERHIGITTLAVYSWNIDFMLPHANAWMKAALAHLDGLISQQRSDDTAAVINMQECVANDLYAISKTQWVRDGFYVTDIDTSSWASGNYGTVTLMDRRLDVHSYFRIHYSATRMERDALFVDVGGHEPDLKLRLCNTHLESLAYEPPMRPSQMRLIATHMRAEEVGGAIVTGDFNAIQPFDQTLHTDNNLKDAYLELGGQEGEEGYTWGQQAMPLLRERFGCSRMDRVYFCGEHVKLLSFQRFGANVELDVANQKARENLVALGFERPWITDHLGVKAVFKLT
;
A
#
# COMPACT_ATOMS: atom_id res chain seq x y z
N MET A 1 60.98 8.75 10.20
CA MET A 1 60.73 10.17 10.49
C MET A 1 60.59 10.90 9.17
N ALA A 2 59.51 11.65 8.97
CA ALA A 2 59.41 12.69 7.92
C ALA A 2 60.04 14.01 8.46
N PRO A 3 60.26 15.08 7.66
CA PRO A 3 59.13 15.96 7.24
C PRO A 3 59.26 16.65 5.85
N ASN A 4 58.25 17.48 5.54
CA ASN A 4 58.00 18.24 4.30
C ASN A 4 58.83 19.54 4.12
N SER A 5 58.86 20.14 2.91
CA SER A 5 58.06 21.37 2.58
C SER A 5 58.46 22.21 1.32
N SER A 6 57.43 22.81 0.70
CA SER A 6 57.33 24.12 -0.04
C SER A 6 58.13 24.50 -1.33
N SER A 7 57.43 24.41 -2.47
CA SER A 7 57.18 25.40 -3.55
C SER A 7 58.09 26.62 -3.90
N HIS A 8 58.43 26.77 -5.21
CA HIS A 8 58.49 28.03 -6.03
C HIS A 8 58.93 27.73 -7.51
N ALA A 9 58.86 28.60 -8.56
CA ALA A 9 57.84 29.58 -9.01
C ALA A 9 58.15 30.23 -10.41
N ARG A 10 57.10 30.57 -11.21
CA ARG A 10 56.97 31.69 -12.21
C ARG A 10 57.59 31.70 -13.65
N LYS A 11 56.78 32.28 -14.59
CA LYS A 11 57.08 33.02 -15.87
C LYS A 11 57.43 32.20 -17.15
N SER A 12 57.10 32.61 -18.40
CA SER A 12 56.42 33.81 -18.97
C SER A 12 55.90 33.63 -20.44
N SER A 13 55.01 34.55 -20.88
CA SER A 13 54.56 34.98 -22.24
C SER A 13 55.39 34.63 -23.50
N GLY A 14 54.86 34.58 -24.75
CA GLY A 14 53.48 34.78 -25.28
C GLY A 14 53.46 35.23 -26.78
N THR A 15 52.36 34.97 -27.52
CA THR A 15 51.99 35.51 -28.89
C THR A 15 52.93 35.15 -30.09
N THR A 16 52.52 34.95 -31.37
CA THR A 16 51.38 35.40 -32.20
C THR A 16 50.97 34.38 -33.30
N ASP A 17 49.79 34.61 -33.90
CA ASP A 17 49.31 34.26 -35.25
C ASP A 17 48.90 32.85 -35.72
N SER A 18 47.94 32.86 -36.65
CA SER A 18 47.01 31.77 -36.95
C SER A 18 47.16 31.17 -38.36
N ALA A 19 47.19 29.83 -38.47
CA ALA A 19 46.38 29.05 -39.43
C ALA A 19 46.71 27.53 -39.39
N ARG A 20 45.70 26.70 -39.67
CA ARG A 20 45.75 25.24 -39.98
C ARG A 20 46.21 24.27 -38.87
N ARG A 21 45.23 23.59 -38.25
CA ARG A 21 45.00 22.13 -38.42
C ARG A 21 43.65 21.69 -37.83
N ALA A 22 43.09 20.62 -38.39
CA ALA A 22 41.71 20.19 -38.15
C ALA A 22 41.60 18.93 -37.28
N ALA A 23 40.41 18.78 -36.67
CA ALA A 23 39.75 17.55 -36.24
C ALA A 23 40.49 16.59 -35.28
N GLY A 24 40.10 16.63 -34.00
CA GLY A 24 40.28 15.54 -33.03
C GLY A 24 38.92 15.06 -32.51
N ARG A 25 38.33 14.03 -33.14
CA ARG A 25 37.03 13.45 -32.75
C ARG A 25 37.26 12.27 -31.80
N VAL A 26 36.83 12.39 -30.54
CA VAL A 26 36.88 11.27 -29.57
C VAL A 26 35.70 10.32 -29.86
N SER A 27 35.98 9.02 -30.06
CA SER A 27 34.93 8.04 -30.37
C SER A 27 34.32 7.42 -29.10
N LYS A 28 32.97 7.29 -29.10
CA LYS A 28 32.24 6.43 -28.16
C LYS A 28 32.78 5.00 -28.20
N ARG A 29 32.68 4.29 -27.07
CA ARG A 29 33.04 2.86 -26.94
C ARG A 29 31.92 2.03 -27.59
N SER A 30 32.28 1.01 -28.38
CA SER A 30 31.29 0.11 -29.02
C SER A 30 30.91 -1.02 -28.07
N ASP A 31 29.61 -1.23 -27.85
CA ASP A 31 29.10 -2.27 -26.94
C ASP A 31 29.23 -3.69 -27.54
N ASN A 32 29.13 -3.82 -28.87
CA ASN A 32 29.49 -5.06 -29.56
C ASN A 32 30.90 -4.94 -30.17
N ALA A 33 31.79 -5.84 -29.77
CA ALA A 33 33.15 -5.96 -30.31
C ALA A 33 33.31 -7.31 -31.04
N CYS A 34 33.87 -7.25 -32.26
CA CYS A 34 34.12 -8.43 -33.09
C CYS A 34 34.94 -9.51 -32.36
N SER A 35 34.72 -10.77 -32.74
CA SER A 35 35.26 -11.96 -32.09
C SER A 35 36.78 -11.88 -31.87
N ARG A 36 37.53 -11.39 -32.87
CA ARG A 36 38.97 -11.20 -32.78
C ARG A 36 39.37 -10.11 -31.78
N CYS A 37 38.76 -8.92 -31.83
CA CYS A 37 39.09 -7.84 -30.90
C CYS A 37 38.72 -8.21 -29.46
N ARG A 38 37.61 -8.94 -29.28
CA ARG A 38 37.16 -9.53 -28.02
C ARG A 38 38.19 -10.53 -27.48
N LYS A 39 38.62 -11.51 -28.30
CA LYS A 39 39.63 -12.52 -27.94
C LYS A 39 41.03 -11.94 -27.66
N GLN A 40 41.40 -10.84 -28.34
CA GLN A 40 42.67 -10.14 -28.17
C GLN A 40 42.62 -9.02 -27.12
N LYS A 41 41.46 -8.77 -26.49
CA LYS A 41 41.23 -7.69 -25.51
C LYS A 41 41.67 -6.28 -25.99
N ILE A 42 41.52 -5.99 -27.28
CA ILE A 42 41.84 -4.67 -27.88
C ILE A 42 40.57 -3.87 -28.22
N LYS A 43 40.65 -2.53 -28.21
CA LYS A 43 39.52 -1.66 -28.59
C LYS A 43 39.03 -1.99 -30.01
N CYS A 44 37.73 -2.25 -30.12
CA CYS A 44 37.01 -2.42 -31.38
C CYS A 44 36.23 -1.14 -31.71
N SER A 45 36.13 -0.78 -32.97
CA SER A 45 35.40 0.40 -33.45
C SER A 45 33.91 0.13 -33.74
N GLY A 46 33.44 -1.11 -33.65
CA GLY A 46 32.06 -1.51 -34.00
C GLY A 46 31.74 -1.56 -35.49
N SER A 47 32.51 -0.88 -36.34
CA SER A 47 32.39 -0.97 -37.81
C SER A 47 32.71 -2.37 -38.36
N HIS A 48 32.20 -2.71 -39.55
CA HIS A 48 32.41 -4.01 -40.19
C HIS A 48 33.07 -3.85 -41.58
N PRO A 49 34.34 -4.27 -41.79
CA PRO A 49 35.30 -4.71 -40.78
C PRO A 49 35.80 -3.55 -39.90
N CYS A 50 36.07 -3.85 -38.63
CA CYS A 50 36.45 -2.84 -37.63
C CYS A 50 37.86 -2.30 -37.88
N ASP A 51 38.16 -1.08 -37.43
CA ASP A 51 39.40 -0.37 -37.78
C ASP A 51 40.66 -1.14 -37.38
N ALA A 52 40.62 -1.86 -36.24
CA ALA A 52 41.71 -2.70 -35.77
C ALA A 52 41.94 -3.96 -36.63
N CYS A 53 40.88 -4.56 -37.18
CA CYS A 53 40.98 -5.68 -38.12
C CYS A 53 41.30 -5.21 -39.54
N LYS A 54 40.68 -4.12 -40.00
CA LYS A 54 40.92 -3.47 -41.31
C LYS A 54 42.38 -3.03 -41.45
N LYS A 55 42.94 -2.35 -40.45
CA LYS A 55 44.37 -1.94 -40.42
C LYS A 55 45.33 -3.12 -40.39
N ARG A 56 44.87 -4.32 -40.00
CA ARG A 56 45.67 -5.56 -39.95
C ARG A 56 45.28 -6.57 -41.04
N GLN A 57 44.44 -6.20 -42.01
CA GLN A 57 43.95 -7.03 -43.13
C GLN A 57 43.57 -8.47 -42.73
N LEU A 58 42.79 -8.61 -41.66
CA LEU A 58 42.42 -9.92 -41.09
C LEU A 58 40.93 -10.00 -40.80
N SER A 59 40.38 -11.22 -40.80
CA SER A 59 38.94 -11.44 -40.66
C SER A 59 38.36 -10.72 -39.44
N CYS A 60 37.16 -10.18 -39.65
CA CYS A 60 36.45 -9.36 -38.69
C CYS A 60 35.00 -9.85 -38.61
N GLU A 61 34.81 -10.95 -37.89
CA GLU A 61 33.50 -11.53 -37.67
C GLU A 61 32.89 -10.99 -36.38
N PHE A 62 31.63 -10.58 -36.45
CA PHE A 62 30.80 -10.29 -35.29
C PHE A 62 29.84 -11.46 -35.11
N ASP A 63 29.69 -11.91 -33.87
CA ASP A 63 28.86 -13.09 -33.56
C ASP A 63 27.38 -12.72 -33.73
N GLN A 64 26.65 -13.45 -34.58
CA GLN A 64 25.25 -13.15 -34.90
C GLN A 64 24.27 -13.51 -33.76
N ARG A 65 24.73 -14.22 -32.73
CA ARG A 65 23.89 -14.73 -31.62
C ARG A 65 23.28 -13.65 -30.73
N ASP A 66 23.71 -12.39 -30.85
CA ASP A 66 23.14 -11.25 -30.13
C ASP A 66 22.04 -10.50 -30.92
N GLN A 67 21.61 -10.98 -32.10
CA GLN A 67 20.41 -10.46 -32.78
C GLN A 67 19.12 -11.01 -32.15
N LYS A 68 18.67 -10.40 -31.06
CA LYS A 68 17.29 -10.56 -30.57
C LYS A 68 16.32 -9.88 -31.53
N ILE A 69 15.67 -10.66 -32.39
CA ILE A 69 14.54 -10.18 -33.19
C ILE A 69 13.33 -10.09 -32.26
N LEU A 70 12.82 -8.88 -32.05
CA LEU A 70 11.59 -8.65 -31.28
C LEU A 70 10.40 -8.95 -32.19
N VAL A 71 9.55 -9.90 -31.79
CA VAL A 71 8.33 -10.28 -32.52
C VAL A 71 7.14 -10.01 -31.62
N THR A 72 6.11 -9.33 -32.13
CA THR A 72 4.94 -8.98 -31.33
C THR A 72 4.09 -10.21 -31.02
N ARG A 73 3.52 -10.27 -29.81
CA ARG A 73 2.60 -11.35 -29.40
C ARG A 73 1.40 -11.46 -30.35
N GLY A 74 0.95 -10.35 -30.93
CA GLY A 74 -0.09 -10.31 -31.97
C GLY A 74 0.29 -11.05 -33.25
N TYR A 75 1.55 -10.95 -33.71
CA TYR A 75 2.04 -11.70 -34.87
C TYR A 75 2.15 -13.21 -34.59
N ILE A 76 2.51 -13.59 -33.36
CA ILE A 76 2.50 -14.99 -32.92
C ILE A 76 1.06 -15.53 -32.87
N LEU A 77 0.11 -14.74 -32.36
CA LEU A 77 -1.32 -15.09 -32.33
C LEU A 77 -1.92 -15.17 -33.74
N ASP A 78 -1.57 -14.27 -34.66
CA ASP A 78 -1.96 -14.35 -36.09
C ASP A 78 -1.42 -15.64 -36.73
N LEU A 79 -0.15 -15.97 -36.53
CA LEU A 79 0.43 -17.22 -37.03
C LEU A 79 -0.22 -18.47 -36.41
N GLN A 80 -0.55 -18.45 -35.12
CA GLN A 80 -1.26 -19.54 -34.44
C GLN A 80 -2.71 -19.68 -34.93
N GLN A 81 -3.42 -18.57 -35.14
CA GLN A 81 -4.77 -18.54 -35.69
C GLN A 81 -4.81 -19.00 -37.16
N ARG A 82 -3.81 -18.63 -37.96
CA ARG A 82 -3.65 -19.08 -39.35
C ARG A 82 -3.21 -20.55 -39.45
N ALA A 83 -2.45 -21.05 -38.48
CA ALA A 83 -2.18 -22.48 -38.34
C ALA A 83 -3.43 -23.28 -37.92
N ALA A 84 -4.24 -22.75 -37.00
CA ALA A 84 -5.46 -23.40 -36.51
C ALA A 84 -6.60 -23.44 -37.56
N THR A 85 -6.65 -22.47 -38.49
CA THR A 85 -7.70 -22.37 -39.52
C THR A 85 -7.42 -23.15 -40.81
N GLY A 86 -6.27 -23.80 -40.94
CA GLY A 86 -6.03 -24.81 -41.99
C GLY A 86 -6.01 -24.30 -43.44
N GLN A 87 -5.72 -23.02 -43.68
CA GLN A 87 -5.63 -22.48 -45.05
C GLN A 87 -4.38 -23.00 -45.80
N PRO A 88 -4.53 -23.61 -47.00
CA PRO A 88 -3.40 -24.04 -47.80
C PRO A 88 -2.71 -22.88 -48.52
N ARG A 89 -1.38 -22.95 -48.65
CA ARG A 89 -0.58 -22.04 -49.48
C ARG A 89 -0.92 -22.18 -50.96
N ALA A 90 -1.45 -21.12 -51.57
CA ALA A 90 -1.04 -20.75 -52.93
C ALA A 90 0.31 -20.00 -52.84
N GLY A 91 1.24 -20.27 -53.77
CA GLY A 91 2.59 -19.67 -53.76
C GLY A 91 2.61 -18.16 -54.03
N ALA A 92 3.72 -17.45 -53.80
CA ALA A 92 5.09 -17.94 -53.64
C ALA A 92 5.82 -17.29 -52.45
N ALA A 93 6.96 -17.87 -52.07
CA ALA A 93 7.87 -17.29 -51.09
C ALA A 93 8.99 -16.51 -51.80
N GLU A 94 9.36 -15.34 -51.29
CA GLU A 94 10.70 -14.80 -51.49
C GLU A 94 11.17 -13.96 -50.29
N TYR A 95 12.49 -13.74 -50.20
CA TYR A 95 13.20 -13.51 -48.94
C TYR A 95 13.38 -12.04 -48.54
N ILE A 96 13.57 -11.88 -47.23
CA ILE A 96 13.96 -10.70 -46.44
C ILE A 96 15.03 -9.80 -47.10
N THR A 97 14.82 -8.47 -47.08
CA THR A 97 15.85 -7.50 -46.61
C THR A 97 15.26 -6.13 -46.25
N PRO A 98 15.47 -5.59 -45.03
CA PRO A 98 15.07 -4.22 -44.68
C PRO A 98 16.20 -3.23 -44.95
N GLY A 99 15.91 -2.16 -45.70
CA GLY A 99 16.87 -1.06 -45.89
C GLY A 99 16.38 0.08 -46.78
N SER A 100 16.33 1.29 -46.19
CA SER A 100 16.31 2.62 -46.83
C SER A 100 14.98 3.17 -47.36
N LEU A 101 14.45 4.12 -46.57
CA LEU A 101 13.89 5.45 -46.92
C LEU A 101 12.83 5.60 -48.04
N ASP A 102 11.75 6.24 -47.58
CA ASP A 102 11.10 7.42 -48.16
C ASP A 102 10.03 7.34 -49.26
N THR A 103 8.99 8.15 -48.97
CA THR A 103 8.06 8.84 -49.86
C THR A 103 6.86 8.11 -50.49
N ASN A 104 5.70 8.53 -49.98
CA ASN A 104 4.53 9.05 -50.72
C ASN A 104 3.29 8.17 -50.96
N ILE A 105 2.20 8.63 -50.33
CA ILE A 105 0.90 8.99 -50.94
C ILE A 105 0.00 7.80 -51.35
N ASN A 106 -1.05 7.52 -50.57
CA ASN A 106 -2.44 8.02 -50.74
C ASN A 106 -3.18 7.33 -51.91
N VAL A 107 -4.17 6.45 -51.65
CA VAL A 107 -5.61 6.74 -51.42
C VAL A 107 -6.46 6.64 -52.70
N GLY A 108 -7.68 6.10 -52.54
CA GLY A 108 -8.74 6.07 -53.53
C GLY A 108 -8.77 4.75 -54.32
N GLY A 109 -9.91 4.12 -54.54
CA GLY A 109 -11.27 4.66 -54.44
C GLY A 109 -12.23 3.82 -55.30
N PRO A 110 -13.48 4.25 -55.47
CA PRO A 110 -14.66 3.45 -55.11
C PRO A 110 -15.33 2.72 -56.29
N SER A 111 -16.32 1.86 -55.98
CA SER A 111 -17.66 1.83 -56.63
C SER A 111 -18.48 0.55 -56.30
N ASP A 112 -19.76 0.76 -55.99
CA ASP A 112 -20.89 -0.21 -56.01
C ASP A 112 -21.29 -0.57 -57.46
N PRO A 113 -22.35 -1.40 -57.73
CA PRO A 113 -22.96 -2.51 -56.98
C PRO A 113 -23.22 -3.78 -57.86
N GLY A 114 -23.80 -4.87 -57.33
CA GLY A 114 -24.67 -5.77 -58.13
C GLY A 114 -24.59 -7.30 -57.95
N GLU A 115 -25.69 -7.86 -57.45
CA GLU A 115 -26.34 -9.17 -57.75
C GLU A 115 -25.62 -10.55 -57.80
N ALA A 116 -26.39 -11.54 -57.32
CA ALA A 116 -26.45 -12.97 -57.70
C ALA A 116 -25.47 -14.01 -57.09
N ALA A 117 -26.06 -14.95 -56.35
CA ALA A 117 -25.60 -16.33 -56.15
C ALA A 117 -25.86 -17.17 -57.44
N PRO A 118 -25.63 -18.52 -57.54
CA PRO A 118 -25.23 -19.49 -56.51
C PRO A 118 -24.21 -20.59 -56.96
N HIS A 119 -23.91 -21.55 -56.06
CA HIS A 119 -23.78 -23.01 -56.28
C HIS A 119 -22.59 -23.76 -55.61
N LEU A 120 -22.97 -24.77 -54.82
CA LEU A 120 -22.26 -26.00 -54.39
C LEU A 120 -21.87 -26.89 -55.61
N PRO A 121 -20.93 -27.88 -55.53
CA PRO A 121 -20.91 -28.91 -54.46
C PRO A 121 -19.57 -29.54 -53.99
N SER A 122 -19.73 -30.35 -52.92
CA SER A 122 -18.92 -31.47 -52.37
C SER A 122 -18.47 -32.53 -53.43
N PRO A 123 -17.65 -33.60 -53.14
CA PRO A 123 -17.57 -34.36 -51.87
C PRO A 123 -16.25 -35.09 -51.43
N ALA A 124 -16.32 -35.65 -50.19
CA ALA A 124 -15.74 -36.92 -49.69
C ALA A 124 -14.21 -37.11 -49.48
N GLY A 125 -13.80 -37.83 -48.41
CA GLY A 125 -12.37 -38.17 -48.24
C GLY A 125 -11.82 -39.01 -47.05
N ASN A 126 -12.57 -39.31 -45.98
CA ASN A 126 -12.50 -40.53 -45.12
C ASN A 126 -11.14 -41.19 -44.63
N VAL A 127 -11.14 -41.60 -43.33
CA VAL A 127 -10.40 -42.74 -42.66
C VAL A 127 -9.08 -42.51 -41.86
N SER A 128 -9.14 -42.90 -40.56
CA SER A 128 -8.16 -43.44 -39.56
C SER A 128 -6.63 -43.27 -39.71
N ALA A 129 -5.81 -42.91 -38.70
CA ALA A 129 -5.65 -43.29 -37.26
C ALA A 129 -4.64 -44.44 -36.97
N VAL A 130 -4.07 -44.44 -35.74
CA VAL A 130 -3.30 -45.50 -35.00
C VAL A 130 -1.76 -45.34 -34.83
N LEU A 131 -1.40 -44.81 -33.64
CA LEU A 131 -0.44 -45.28 -32.59
C LEU A 131 1.02 -45.73 -32.84
N SER A 132 1.87 -45.40 -31.83
CA SER A 132 2.99 -46.17 -31.22
C SER A 132 4.29 -46.44 -32.01
N ALA A 133 5.50 -46.58 -31.42
CA ALA A 133 6.05 -46.21 -30.10
C ALA A 133 7.61 -46.40 -30.09
N GLU A 134 8.27 -46.09 -28.95
CA GLU A 134 9.57 -46.61 -28.44
C GLU A 134 10.94 -46.17 -29.03
N GLU A 135 11.83 -45.71 -28.12
CA GLU A 135 13.31 -45.73 -28.25
C GLU A 135 13.88 -47.12 -27.89
N PRO A 136 15.21 -47.39 -28.07
CA PRO A 136 16.08 -47.36 -26.86
C PRO A 136 17.60 -47.06 -27.03
N LEU A 137 18.12 -46.22 -26.12
CA LEU A 137 19.30 -46.43 -25.21
C LEU A 137 20.78 -46.58 -25.67
N LEU A 138 21.67 -46.16 -24.74
CA LEU A 138 23.14 -46.43 -24.55
C LEU A 138 24.17 -45.65 -25.43
N SER A 139 25.36 -45.22 -24.96
CA SER A 139 25.94 -44.97 -23.61
C SER A 139 27.37 -44.35 -23.70
N HIS A 140 27.97 -43.99 -22.54
CA HIS A 140 29.41 -43.72 -22.24
C HIS A 140 30.04 -42.30 -22.36
N ARG A 141 30.23 -41.67 -21.17
CA ARG A 141 31.49 -41.23 -20.50
C ARG A 141 32.57 -40.45 -21.31
N SER A 142 33.24 -39.40 -20.82
CA SER A 142 33.40 -38.87 -19.44
C SER A 142 34.03 -37.44 -19.33
N SER A 143 33.76 -36.79 -18.18
CA SER A 143 34.61 -35.88 -17.36
C SER A 143 34.98 -34.44 -17.78
N ALA A 144 34.59 -33.49 -16.91
CA ALA A 144 35.21 -32.19 -16.53
C ALA A 144 35.33 -31.08 -17.61
N ASP A 145 34.98 -29.80 -17.39
CA ASP A 145 34.92 -29.01 -16.14
C ASP A 145 34.20 -27.64 -16.34
N SER A 146 33.70 -27.05 -15.25
CA SER A 146 33.43 -25.60 -15.02
C SER A 146 32.35 -24.78 -15.81
N SER A 147 31.40 -24.24 -15.02
CA SER A 147 30.89 -22.85 -15.04
C SER A 147 29.84 -22.33 -16.06
N SER A 148 28.59 -22.25 -15.57
CA SER A 148 27.65 -21.11 -15.67
C SER A 148 27.10 -20.64 -17.04
N ARG A 149 25.77 -20.79 -17.21
CA ARG A 149 24.76 -19.70 -17.14
C ARG A 149 23.41 -20.17 -17.69
N GLY A 150 22.47 -20.53 -16.82
CA GLY A 150 21.06 -20.66 -17.18
C GLY A 150 20.44 -19.28 -17.48
N GLY A 151 19.60 -19.19 -18.51
CA GLY A 151 18.68 -18.08 -18.67
C GLY A 151 17.50 -18.25 -17.71
N LEU A 152 17.02 -17.16 -17.11
CA LEU A 152 15.85 -17.19 -16.24
C LEU A 152 14.59 -16.84 -17.02
N ASP A 153 13.57 -17.67 -16.87
CA ASP A 153 12.28 -17.55 -17.55
C ASP A 153 11.48 -16.29 -17.13
N PRO A 154 10.74 -15.63 -18.05
CA PRO A 154 9.89 -14.48 -17.70
C PRO A 154 8.78 -14.82 -16.69
N ILE A 155 8.40 -16.09 -16.63
CA ILE A 155 7.32 -16.64 -15.81
C ILE A 155 7.63 -16.47 -14.30
N ALA A 156 8.90 -16.55 -13.89
CA ALA A 156 9.31 -16.46 -12.49
C ALA A 156 9.15 -15.07 -11.81
N SER A 157 8.57 -14.09 -12.52
CA SER A 157 8.44 -12.71 -12.06
C SER A 157 7.05 -12.32 -11.53
N ALA A 158 6.05 -13.20 -11.59
CA ALA A 158 4.63 -12.85 -11.40
C ALA A 158 4.02 -13.20 -10.01
N LEU A 159 4.71 -13.95 -9.15
CA LEU A 159 4.09 -14.59 -7.98
C LEU A 159 4.24 -13.79 -6.68
N VAL A 160 3.14 -13.71 -5.92
CA VAL A 160 2.99 -12.86 -4.73
C VAL A 160 2.14 -13.56 -3.66
N ASN A 161 2.57 -13.46 -2.40
CA ASN A 161 1.98 -14.05 -1.20
C ASN A 161 0.50 -13.66 -1.14
N PRO A 162 -0.47 -14.61 -1.18
CA PRO A 162 -1.90 -14.33 -1.18
C PRO A 162 -2.30 -13.25 -0.18
N LEU A 163 -1.71 -13.31 1.02
CA LEU A 163 -2.02 -12.46 2.15
C LEU A 163 -1.49 -11.03 1.97
N ALA A 164 -0.32 -10.87 1.35
CA ALA A 164 0.37 -9.59 1.11
C ALA A 164 0.31 -9.11 -0.36
N ALA A 165 -0.41 -9.80 -1.23
CA ALA A 165 -0.64 -9.44 -2.63
C ALA A 165 -1.86 -8.54 -2.79
N GLY A 166 -1.74 -7.48 -3.58
CA GLY A 166 -2.85 -6.59 -3.91
C GLY A 166 -2.76 -5.22 -3.23
N GLN A 167 -3.81 -4.42 -3.43
CA GLN A 167 -4.10 -3.29 -2.54
C GLN A 167 -4.45 -3.80 -1.14
N SER A 168 -4.30 -2.94 -0.13
CA SER A 168 -4.80 -3.16 1.24
C SER A 168 -6.21 -3.74 1.23
N LYS A 169 -6.41 -4.85 1.93
CA LYS A 169 -7.72 -5.52 2.00
C LYS A 169 -8.52 -4.93 3.15
N PHE A 170 -9.79 -4.66 2.88
CA PHE A 170 -10.78 -4.23 3.85
C PHE A 170 -12.00 -5.15 3.78
N MET A 171 -12.75 -5.20 4.87
CA MET A 171 -14.03 -5.92 4.94
C MET A 171 -15.01 -5.07 5.76
N ALA A 172 -16.20 -4.82 5.21
CA ALA A 172 -17.27 -4.16 5.93
C ALA A 172 -17.97 -5.16 6.86
N SER A 173 -18.32 -4.71 8.07
CA SER A 173 -19.27 -5.42 8.93
C SER A 173 -20.72 -5.22 8.45
N PRO A 174 -21.71 -5.95 8.98
CA PRO A 174 -23.13 -5.76 8.66
C PRO A 174 -23.62 -4.31 8.85
N GLU A 175 -23.01 -3.57 9.77
CA GLU A 175 -23.30 -2.16 10.06
C GLU A 175 -22.60 -1.18 9.10
N GLY A 176 -21.89 -1.67 8.08
CA GLY A 176 -21.18 -0.87 7.09
C GLY A 176 -19.83 -0.31 7.54
N ARG A 177 -19.33 -0.69 8.72
CA ARG A 177 -18.01 -0.25 9.22
C ARG A 177 -16.90 -1.05 8.55
N GLU A 178 -15.95 -0.37 7.92
CA GLU A 178 -14.79 -1.02 7.29
C GLU A 178 -13.69 -1.38 8.29
N PHE A 179 -13.16 -2.60 8.16
CA PHE A 179 -12.06 -3.14 8.95
C PHE A 179 -10.88 -3.51 8.06
N TYR A 180 -9.68 -3.05 8.41
CA TYR A 180 -8.45 -3.40 7.70
C TYR A 180 -8.02 -4.85 7.99
N LEU A 181 -7.83 -5.64 6.95
CA LEU A 181 -7.37 -7.03 7.00
C LEU A 181 -5.85 -7.11 6.83
N GLY A 182 -5.12 -6.76 7.89
CA GLY A 182 -3.65 -6.79 7.91
C GLY A 182 -3.06 -8.12 7.45
N THR A 183 -1.95 -8.05 6.72
CA THR A 183 -1.50 -9.17 5.85
C THR A 183 -0.95 -10.35 6.67
N SER A 184 -0.29 -10.09 7.80
CA SER A 184 0.18 -11.13 8.72
C SER A 184 -0.80 -11.46 9.86
N SER A 185 -2.04 -10.95 9.81
CA SER A 185 -3.06 -11.23 10.84
C SER A 185 -3.58 -12.67 10.80
N ASN A 186 -3.75 -13.30 11.96
CA ASN A 186 -4.48 -14.57 12.10
C ASN A 186 -5.93 -14.45 11.62
N TRP A 187 -6.58 -13.33 11.93
CA TRP A 187 -7.96 -13.04 11.51
C TRP A 187 -8.06 -12.93 9.98
N SER A 188 -7.12 -12.24 9.33
CA SER A 188 -7.04 -12.14 7.86
C SER A 188 -6.81 -13.51 7.19
N PHE A 189 -5.94 -14.35 7.76
CA PHE A 189 -5.71 -15.71 7.28
C PHE A 189 -6.98 -16.59 7.42
N GLY A 190 -7.58 -16.66 8.61
CA GLY A 190 -8.79 -17.44 8.87
C GLY A 190 -9.99 -16.99 8.03
N ARG A 191 -10.23 -15.67 7.93
CA ARG A 191 -11.28 -15.10 7.08
C ARG A 191 -11.13 -15.52 5.62
N ARG A 192 -9.91 -15.47 5.07
CA ARG A 192 -9.67 -15.83 3.66
C ARG A 192 -9.81 -17.32 3.41
N VAL A 193 -9.32 -18.19 4.29
CA VAL A 193 -9.56 -19.64 4.17
C VAL A 193 -11.06 -19.92 4.17
N LEU A 194 -11.79 -19.44 5.18
CA LEU A 194 -13.23 -19.68 5.32
C LEU A 194 -14.01 -19.15 4.11
N SER A 195 -13.68 -17.95 3.61
CA SER A 195 -14.33 -17.35 2.45
C SER A 195 -14.05 -18.13 1.16
N LEU A 196 -12.80 -18.51 0.90
CA LEU A 196 -12.42 -19.27 -0.30
C LEU A 196 -13.08 -20.66 -0.32
N THR A 197 -13.11 -21.36 0.81
CA THR A 197 -13.79 -22.66 0.91
C THR A 197 -15.30 -22.51 0.75
N HIS A 198 -15.91 -21.49 1.35
CA HIS A 198 -17.35 -21.23 1.20
C HIS A 198 -17.71 -20.91 -0.25
N GLU A 199 -16.95 -20.02 -0.90
CA GLU A 199 -17.16 -19.65 -2.30
C GLU A 199 -17.04 -20.85 -3.23
N TYR A 200 -16.04 -21.72 -3.00
CA TYR A 200 -15.87 -22.95 -3.77
C TYR A 200 -17.01 -23.97 -3.55
N VAL A 201 -17.39 -24.26 -2.30
CA VAL A 201 -18.38 -25.31 -1.97
C VAL A 201 -19.81 -24.85 -2.25
N ASN A 202 -20.16 -23.61 -1.88
CA ASN A 202 -21.52 -23.08 -1.96
C ASN A 202 -21.76 -22.18 -3.18
N GLN A 203 -20.75 -21.99 -4.05
CA GLN A 203 -20.84 -21.20 -5.29
C GLN A 203 -21.39 -19.77 -5.06
N SER A 204 -21.09 -19.21 -3.87
CA SER A 204 -21.63 -17.94 -3.40
C SER A 204 -20.70 -17.31 -2.35
N PRO A 205 -20.58 -15.97 -2.31
CA PRO A 205 -19.75 -15.28 -1.34
C PRO A 205 -20.28 -15.48 0.08
N LEU A 206 -19.37 -15.60 1.04
CA LEU A 206 -19.70 -15.72 2.45
C LEU A 206 -20.26 -14.39 2.99
N ALA A 207 -21.52 -14.39 3.43
CA ALA A 207 -22.19 -13.19 3.95
C ALA A 207 -21.53 -12.67 5.24
N ALA A 208 -21.43 -11.33 5.37
CA ALA A 208 -20.80 -10.67 6.52
C ALA A 208 -21.51 -10.99 7.86
N ASP A 209 -22.83 -11.23 7.84
CA ASP A 209 -23.62 -11.58 9.03
C ASP A 209 -23.14 -12.87 9.74
N ASN A 210 -22.43 -13.74 9.02
CA ASN A 210 -21.86 -14.98 9.55
C ASN A 210 -20.44 -14.81 10.12
N LEU A 211 -19.91 -13.58 10.18
CA LEU A 211 -18.53 -13.29 10.52
C LEU A 211 -18.41 -12.49 11.83
N LEU A 212 -17.48 -12.89 12.68
CA LEU A 212 -17.10 -12.10 13.86
C LEU A 212 -16.27 -10.85 13.49
N PHE A 213 -16.68 -9.68 14.01
CA PHE A 213 -16.01 -8.39 13.86
C PHE A 213 -15.57 -7.82 15.23
N ASP A 214 -14.74 -6.77 15.20
CA ASP A 214 -14.11 -6.19 16.39
C ASP A 214 -15.15 -5.65 17.40
N GLY A 215 -15.02 -6.07 18.66
CA GLY A 215 -15.86 -5.61 19.77
C GLY A 215 -17.30 -6.12 19.76
N SER A 216 -17.69 -7.06 18.89
CA SER A 216 -19.10 -7.52 18.81
C SER A 216 -19.46 -8.68 19.76
N VAL A 217 -18.47 -9.31 20.41
CA VAL A 217 -18.68 -10.46 21.31
C VAL A 217 -19.25 -10.03 22.66
N TYR A 218 -18.51 -9.16 23.36
CA TYR A 218 -18.77 -8.77 24.74
C TYR A 218 -19.41 -7.39 24.82
N ASP A 219 -20.44 -7.27 25.66
CA ASP A 219 -21.15 -6.02 25.91
C ASP A 219 -20.66 -5.39 27.21
N LEU A 220 -19.97 -4.25 27.10
CA LEU A 220 -19.51 -3.45 28.22
C LEU A 220 -20.61 -2.56 28.83
N GLY A 221 -21.81 -2.50 28.25
CA GLY A 221 -22.94 -1.70 28.74
C GLY A 221 -22.59 -0.20 28.82
N TRP A 222 -21.73 0.25 27.92
CA TRP A 222 -21.17 1.60 27.89
C TRP A 222 -20.92 2.03 26.45
N ASP A 223 -21.35 3.24 26.13
CA ASP A 223 -21.29 3.90 24.82
C ASP A 223 -19.93 4.57 24.54
N GLY A 224 -18.96 4.46 25.46
CA GLY A 224 -17.68 5.18 25.40
C GLY A 224 -17.75 6.62 25.93
N SER A 225 -18.93 7.10 26.35
CA SER A 225 -19.09 8.47 26.85
C SER A 225 -18.47 8.65 28.24
N ARG A 226 -17.66 9.70 28.39
CA ARG A 226 -17.17 10.17 29.70
C ARG A 226 -18.13 11.16 30.39
N ILE A 227 -19.23 11.53 29.71
CA ILE A 227 -20.14 12.61 30.12
C ILE A 227 -21.42 12.06 30.78
N THR A 228 -21.77 10.79 30.53
CA THR A 228 -22.84 10.13 31.28
C THR A 228 -22.51 10.16 32.78
N PRO A 229 -23.47 10.45 33.68
CA PRO A 229 -23.23 10.45 35.11
C PRO A 229 -22.50 9.18 35.55
N VAL A 230 -21.47 9.34 36.38
CA VAL A 230 -20.77 8.20 36.97
C VAL A 230 -21.82 7.37 37.73
N PRO A 231 -21.95 6.06 37.46
CA PRO A 231 -22.79 5.18 38.27
C PRO A 231 -22.34 5.21 39.73
N GLU A 232 -23.12 4.63 40.64
CA GLU A 232 -22.58 4.35 41.97
C GLU A 232 -21.26 3.55 41.82
N PRO A 233 -20.20 3.92 42.55
CA PRO A 233 -18.90 3.27 42.41
C PRO A 233 -19.04 1.76 42.65
N PRO A 234 -18.32 0.92 41.88
CA PRO A 234 -18.49 -0.53 41.94
C PRO A 234 -18.22 -1.04 43.36
N VAL A 235 -19.05 -1.98 43.82
CA VAL A 235 -18.98 -2.53 45.18
C VAL A 235 -17.62 -3.18 45.39
N MET A 236 -16.75 -2.53 46.17
CA MET A 236 -15.41 -3.02 46.45
C MET A 236 -15.49 -4.35 47.23
N PRO A 237 -14.62 -5.33 46.92
CA PRO A 237 -14.55 -6.59 47.66
C PRO A 237 -14.02 -6.38 49.09
N SER A 238 -13.99 -7.43 49.92
CA SER A 238 -13.21 -7.38 51.16
C SER A 238 -11.71 -7.38 50.85
N LEU A 239 -10.87 -6.89 51.78
CA LEU A 239 -9.41 -6.90 51.63
C LEU A 239 -8.89 -8.32 51.30
N ASP A 240 -9.29 -9.34 52.06
CA ASP A 240 -8.90 -10.73 51.82
C ASP A 240 -9.25 -11.22 50.39
N HIS A 241 -10.40 -10.78 49.86
CA HIS A 241 -10.83 -11.14 48.51
C HIS A 241 -10.12 -10.29 47.44
N ALA A 242 -9.78 -9.04 47.73
CA ALA A 242 -8.90 -8.23 46.87
C ALA A 242 -7.50 -8.87 46.77
N ASP A 243 -6.91 -9.25 47.89
CA ASP A 243 -5.62 -9.95 47.96
C ASP A 243 -5.65 -11.26 47.16
N PHE A 244 -6.73 -12.04 47.26
CA PHE A 244 -6.94 -13.23 46.43
C PHE A 244 -6.92 -12.86 44.93
N LEU A 245 -7.75 -11.92 44.50
CA LEU A 245 -7.86 -11.50 43.10
C LEU A 245 -6.53 -10.96 42.54
N ILE A 246 -5.79 -10.17 43.32
CA ILE A 246 -4.49 -9.60 42.94
C ILE A 246 -3.45 -10.72 42.80
N ASN A 247 -3.42 -11.70 43.71
CA ASN A 247 -2.53 -12.85 43.60
C ASN A 247 -2.90 -13.76 42.41
N THR A 248 -4.18 -13.86 42.04
CA THR A 248 -4.59 -14.48 40.77
C THR A 248 -3.99 -13.74 39.57
N VAL A 249 -4.08 -12.40 39.51
CA VAL A 249 -3.41 -11.63 38.42
C VAL A 249 -1.90 -11.87 38.39
N LYS A 250 -1.24 -11.95 39.55
CA LYS A 250 0.20 -12.28 39.63
C LYS A 250 0.51 -13.69 39.11
N PHE A 251 -0.37 -14.67 39.35
CA PHE A 251 -0.21 -16.04 38.85
C PHE A 251 -0.38 -16.11 37.32
N HIS A 252 -1.43 -15.50 36.77
CA HIS A 252 -1.75 -15.56 35.34
C HIS A 252 -0.86 -14.65 34.48
N CYS A 253 -0.61 -13.40 34.90
CA CYS A 253 0.12 -12.41 34.11
C CYS A 253 1.58 -12.21 34.58
N GLY A 254 1.86 -12.34 35.88
CA GLY A 254 3.10 -11.84 36.48
C GLY A 254 4.39 -12.48 35.97
N GLN A 255 4.35 -13.69 35.41
CA GLN A 255 5.52 -14.32 34.79
C GLN A 255 5.84 -13.79 33.38
N LEU A 256 4.86 -13.20 32.69
CA LEU A 256 4.97 -12.73 31.30
C LEU A 256 5.01 -11.20 31.20
N PHE A 257 4.26 -10.50 32.06
CA PHE A 257 4.04 -9.05 31.97
C PHE A 257 4.25 -8.37 33.33
N HIS A 258 4.76 -7.15 33.31
CA HIS A 258 4.76 -6.24 34.47
C HIS A 258 3.54 -5.31 34.37
N LEU A 259 2.49 -5.63 35.14
CA LEU A 259 1.25 -4.85 35.18
C LEU A 259 1.19 -3.84 36.33
N PHE A 260 1.98 -4.04 37.39
CA PHE A 260 2.10 -3.14 38.54
C PHE A 260 3.37 -3.44 39.33
N ASP A 261 3.89 -2.46 40.06
CA ASP A 261 4.94 -2.66 41.06
C ASP A 261 4.33 -3.13 42.39
N GLU A 262 4.63 -4.37 42.79
CA GLU A 262 3.99 -5.03 43.93
C GLU A 262 4.15 -4.27 45.26
N GLN A 263 5.35 -3.73 45.55
CA GLN A 263 5.59 -3.06 46.82
C GLN A 263 4.75 -1.79 46.97
N SER A 264 4.74 -0.93 45.94
CA SER A 264 3.94 0.30 45.97
C SER A 264 2.44 0.04 45.84
N PHE A 265 2.03 -0.95 45.05
CA PHE A 265 0.62 -1.30 44.85
C PHE A 265 -0.02 -1.92 46.10
N MET A 266 0.65 -2.86 46.77
CA MET A 266 0.12 -3.47 48.00
C MET A 266 0.11 -2.50 49.18
N GLY A 267 1.06 -1.56 49.24
CA GLY A 267 1.01 -0.43 50.19
C GLY A 267 -0.26 0.40 50.00
N TYR A 268 -0.51 0.84 48.75
CA TYR A 268 -1.72 1.58 48.41
C TYR A 268 -3.01 0.80 48.67
N LEU A 269 -3.01 -0.53 48.50
CA LEU A 269 -4.17 -1.37 48.82
C LEU A 269 -4.57 -1.26 50.29
N HIS A 270 -3.60 -1.39 51.21
CA HIS A 270 -3.88 -1.30 52.65
C HIS A 270 -4.29 0.13 53.08
N ASP A 271 -3.71 1.16 52.47
CA ASP A 271 -4.12 2.56 52.65
C ASP A 271 -5.56 2.77 52.15
N PHE A 272 -5.90 2.27 50.95
CA PHE A 272 -7.24 2.32 50.36
C PHE A 272 -8.29 1.70 51.27
N TYR A 273 -8.03 0.51 51.83
CA TYR A 273 -8.96 -0.15 52.75
C TYR A 273 -9.07 0.53 54.13
N SER A 274 -8.19 1.48 54.44
CA SER A 274 -8.25 2.29 55.66
C SER A 274 -9.16 3.52 55.51
N ASP A 275 -9.27 4.11 54.31
CA ASP A 275 -10.27 5.14 53.96
C ASP A 275 -10.79 4.99 52.51
N PRO A 276 -11.69 4.02 52.24
CA PRO A 276 -12.20 3.81 50.88
C PRO A 276 -12.95 5.02 50.33
N ALA A 277 -13.64 5.77 51.20
CA ALA A 277 -14.47 6.90 50.78
C ALA A 277 -13.60 8.09 50.29
N GLY A 278 -12.52 8.40 51.00
CA GLY A 278 -11.56 9.42 50.58
C GLY A 278 -10.90 9.09 49.25
N HIS A 279 -10.43 7.85 49.06
CA HIS A 279 -9.78 7.43 47.82
C HIS A 279 -10.72 7.34 46.62
N ILE A 280 -11.96 6.85 46.80
CA ILE A 280 -12.98 6.84 45.73
C ILE A 280 -13.33 8.28 45.32
N ALA A 281 -13.46 9.21 46.27
CA ALA A 281 -13.75 10.61 45.99
C ALA A 281 -12.58 11.35 45.31
N ALA A 282 -11.34 10.94 45.57
CA ALA A 282 -10.14 11.49 44.93
C ALA A 282 -9.99 11.03 43.47
N ALA A 283 -10.48 9.82 43.13
CA ALA A 283 -10.45 9.25 41.78
C ALA A 283 -9.07 9.28 41.09
N ASP A 284 -8.01 9.02 41.86
CA ASP A 284 -6.63 9.13 41.40
C ASP A 284 -6.18 7.94 40.51
N LEU A 285 -5.00 8.06 39.89
CA LEU A 285 -4.44 7.01 39.04
C LEU A 285 -4.27 5.67 39.77
N ARG A 286 -3.98 5.69 41.08
CA ARG A 286 -3.84 4.48 41.90
C ARG A 286 -5.18 3.77 42.10
N TYR A 287 -6.27 4.50 42.28
CA TYR A 287 -7.61 3.93 42.30
C TYR A 287 -8.00 3.35 40.94
N ILE A 288 -7.72 4.06 39.85
CA ILE A 288 -7.92 3.56 38.46
C ILE A 288 -7.14 2.27 38.23
N HIS A 289 -5.88 2.21 38.69
CA HIS A 289 -5.03 1.02 38.58
C HIS A 289 -5.59 -0.15 39.40
N LEU A 290 -6.03 0.11 40.64
CA LEU A 290 -6.68 -0.89 41.48
C LEU A 290 -7.94 -1.50 40.81
N LEU A 291 -8.80 -0.66 40.24
CA LEU A 291 -9.98 -1.11 39.49
C LEU A 291 -9.61 -2.04 38.33
N LEU A 292 -8.55 -1.74 37.57
CA LEU A 292 -8.09 -2.58 36.46
C LEU A 292 -7.56 -3.94 36.93
N ILE A 293 -6.76 -3.99 38.01
CA ILE A 293 -6.26 -5.25 38.57
C ILE A 293 -7.42 -6.09 39.16
N LEU A 294 -8.41 -5.46 39.80
CA LEU A 294 -9.62 -6.17 40.25
C LEU A 294 -10.47 -6.69 39.08
N ALA A 295 -10.54 -5.97 37.96
CA ALA A 295 -11.20 -6.42 36.74
C ALA A 295 -10.55 -7.69 36.18
N PHE A 296 -9.22 -7.72 36.06
CA PHE A 296 -8.48 -8.92 35.67
C PHE A 296 -8.66 -10.07 36.65
N GLY A 297 -8.51 -9.83 37.96
CA GLY A 297 -8.65 -10.88 38.97
C GLY A 297 -10.02 -11.54 38.94
N LYS A 298 -11.08 -10.75 38.70
CA LYS A 298 -12.45 -11.25 38.49
C LYS A 298 -12.56 -12.07 37.22
N ALA A 299 -12.04 -11.57 36.11
CA ALA A 299 -12.04 -12.27 34.82
C ALA A 299 -11.28 -13.61 34.83
N PHE A 300 -10.24 -13.76 35.67
CA PHE A 300 -9.54 -15.03 35.87
C PHE A 300 -10.22 -15.99 36.85
N SER A 301 -10.94 -15.46 37.85
CA SER A 301 -11.47 -16.24 38.97
C SER A 301 -12.93 -16.67 38.81
N GLU A 302 -13.71 -15.95 38.01
CA GLU A 302 -15.15 -16.18 37.85
C GLU A 302 -15.47 -16.74 36.46
N ASN A 303 -16.03 -17.94 36.41
CA ASN A 303 -16.57 -18.48 35.16
C ASN A 303 -17.78 -17.64 34.74
N ASN A 304 -17.70 -16.98 33.58
CA ASN A 304 -18.85 -16.25 33.05
C ASN A 304 -19.99 -17.21 32.70
N ASN A 305 -21.21 -16.91 33.12
CA ASN A 305 -22.38 -17.63 32.59
C ASN A 305 -22.48 -17.29 31.10
N TYR A 306 -22.48 -18.32 30.25
CA TYR A 306 -22.54 -18.21 28.79
C TYR A 306 -23.76 -17.42 28.24
N GLN A 307 -24.77 -17.20 29.09
CA GLN A 307 -25.94 -16.36 28.81
C GLN A 307 -25.67 -14.85 28.97
N SER A 308 -24.60 -14.46 29.68
CA SER A 308 -24.19 -13.07 29.89
C SER A 308 -23.13 -12.65 28.88
N LYS A 309 -23.47 -11.67 28.02
CA LYS A 309 -22.48 -10.98 27.18
C LYS A 309 -21.55 -10.04 27.95
N ARG A 310 -21.83 -9.76 29.23
CA ARG A 310 -20.98 -8.92 30.09
C ARG A 310 -19.86 -9.76 30.71
N PRO A 311 -18.57 -9.43 30.50
CA PRO A 311 -17.46 -10.19 31.08
C PRO A 311 -17.34 -9.93 32.59
N PRO A 312 -16.82 -10.89 33.38
CA PRO A 312 -16.59 -10.69 34.80
C PRO A 312 -15.62 -9.53 35.06
N GLY A 313 -15.93 -8.71 36.05
CA GLY A 313 -15.14 -7.51 36.36
C GLY A 313 -15.35 -6.31 35.43
N ALA A 314 -16.22 -6.38 34.42
CA ALA A 314 -16.50 -5.28 33.49
C ALA A 314 -16.85 -3.96 34.18
N ASP A 315 -17.53 -3.98 35.33
CA ASP A 315 -17.94 -2.77 36.04
C ASP A 315 -16.74 -1.99 36.61
N TYR A 316 -15.70 -2.70 37.10
CA TYR A 316 -14.44 -2.07 37.51
C TYR A 316 -13.70 -1.51 36.30
N PHE A 317 -13.63 -2.26 35.18
CA PHE A 317 -12.97 -1.84 33.95
C PHE A 317 -13.61 -0.59 33.33
N VAL A 318 -14.94 -0.57 33.19
CA VAL A 318 -15.70 0.57 32.66
C VAL A 318 -15.59 1.77 33.59
N THR A 319 -15.59 1.58 34.91
CA THR A 319 -15.36 2.67 35.87
C THR A 319 -13.96 3.25 35.71
N ALA A 320 -12.92 2.41 35.61
CA ALA A 320 -11.55 2.85 35.37
C ALA A 320 -11.42 3.69 34.09
N LEU A 321 -12.08 3.28 32.99
CA LEU A 321 -12.05 4.03 31.72
C LEU A 321 -12.83 5.35 31.74
N ARG A 322 -13.89 5.46 32.55
CA ARG A 322 -14.62 6.72 32.75
C ARG A 322 -13.82 7.72 33.59
N LEU A 323 -13.07 7.22 34.59
CA LEU A 323 -12.20 8.03 35.43
C LEU A 323 -10.84 8.35 34.79
N LEU A 324 -10.39 7.57 33.80
CA LEU A 324 -9.10 7.75 33.13
C LEU A 324 -8.93 9.19 32.59
N PRO A 325 -7.95 9.97 33.05
CA PRO A 325 -7.78 11.34 32.60
C PRO A 325 -7.27 11.40 31.14
N SER A 326 -7.17 12.62 30.62
CA SER A 326 -6.59 12.90 29.31
C SER A 326 -5.08 12.67 29.28
N ILE A 327 -4.52 12.38 28.11
CA ILE A 327 -3.10 12.05 27.91
C ILE A 327 -2.13 13.11 28.47
N HIS A 328 -2.50 14.39 28.44
CA HIS A 328 -1.68 15.47 29.01
C HIS A 328 -1.52 15.37 30.54
N ILE A 329 -2.46 14.74 31.25
CA ILE A 329 -2.34 14.47 32.70
C ILE A 329 -1.48 13.21 32.92
N LEU A 330 -1.70 12.16 32.11
CA LEU A 330 -1.01 10.87 32.22
C LEU A 330 0.52 11.00 32.08
N VAL A 331 1.02 11.96 31.29
CA VAL A 331 2.48 12.16 31.12
C VAL A 331 3.19 12.70 32.37
N TYR A 332 2.48 13.29 33.34
CA TYR A 332 3.09 13.76 34.60
C TYR A 332 3.37 12.61 35.59
N GLU A 333 2.63 11.52 35.53
CA GLU A 333 2.86 10.30 36.31
C GLU A 333 3.10 9.10 35.38
N PRO A 334 4.21 9.08 34.62
CA PRO A 334 4.36 8.23 33.45
C PRO A 334 4.48 6.74 33.78
N LEU A 335 5.08 6.38 34.93
CA LEU A 335 5.30 4.98 35.31
C LEU A 335 3.95 4.26 35.53
N ILE A 336 3.14 4.79 36.44
CA ILE A 336 1.80 4.24 36.72
C ILE A 336 0.86 4.41 35.53
N SER A 337 0.95 5.53 34.79
CA SER A 337 0.12 5.73 33.60
C SER A 337 0.44 4.71 32.50
N THR A 338 1.71 4.37 32.28
CA THR A 338 2.08 3.34 31.30
C THR A 338 1.61 1.95 31.74
N GLU A 339 1.71 1.61 33.04
CA GLU A 339 1.15 0.38 33.61
C GLU A 339 -0.38 0.29 33.44
N ILE A 340 -1.11 1.39 33.70
CA ILE A 340 -2.56 1.53 33.48
C ILE A 340 -2.91 1.33 31.99
N LEU A 341 -2.19 1.98 31.07
CA LEU A 341 -2.42 1.87 29.63
C LEU A 341 -2.14 0.44 29.12
N CYS A 342 -1.11 -0.24 29.63
CA CYS A 342 -0.87 -1.66 29.37
C CYS A 342 -2.01 -2.56 29.87
N CYS A 343 -2.50 -2.32 31.10
CA CYS A 343 -3.64 -3.06 31.65
C CYS A 343 -4.90 -2.88 30.78
N ILE A 344 -5.17 -1.64 30.34
CA ILE A 344 -6.31 -1.33 29.46
C ILE A 344 -6.17 -2.04 28.11
N ALA A 345 -5.00 -1.95 27.47
CA ALA A 345 -4.75 -2.59 26.19
C ALA A 345 -4.94 -4.12 26.26
N LEU A 346 -4.31 -4.76 27.25
CA LEU A 346 -4.41 -6.21 27.44
C LEU A 346 -5.85 -6.66 27.73
N TYR A 347 -6.61 -5.92 28.54
CA TYR A 347 -8.01 -6.27 28.83
C TYR A 347 -8.91 -6.09 27.59
N PHE A 348 -8.74 -5.02 26.81
CA PHE A 348 -9.45 -4.88 25.52
C PHE A 348 -9.09 -6.00 24.54
N GLN A 349 -7.83 -6.45 24.51
CA GLN A 349 -7.42 -7.57 23.67
C GLN A 349 -8.11 -8.88 24.06
N SER A 350 -8.22 -9.18 25.36
CA SER A 350 -8.98 -10.33 25.88
C SER A 350 -10.47 -10.32 25.52
N LEU A 351 -11.02 -9.16 25.16
CA LEU A 351 -12.42 -8.99 24.76
C LEU A 351 -12.63 -8.89 23.22
N ASP A 352 -11.59 -9.10 22.41
CA ASP A 352 -11.58 -8.89 20.94
C ASP A 352 -11.95 -7.46 20.51
N TYR A 353 -11.58 -6.45 21.31
CA TYR A 353 -11.61 -5.01 20.94
C TYR A 353 -10.22 -4.57 20.46
N ARG A 354 -9.72 -5.20 19.38
CA ARG A 354 -8.33 -5.11 18.91
C ARG A 354 -7.94 -3.69 18.52
N HIS A 355 -8.83 -2.92 17.90
CA HIS A 355 -8.52 -1.52 17.54
C HIS A 355 -8.34 -0.62 18.77
N SER A 356 -9.19 -0.78 19.79
CA SER A 356 -9.04 -0.06 21.05
C SER A 356 -7.76 -0.48 21.78
N SER A 357 -7.52 -1.79 21.88
CA SER A 357 -6.30 -2.38 22.44
C SER A 357 -5.03 -1.77 21.82
N HIS A 358 -4.92 -1.78 20.48
CA HIS A 358 -3.82 -1.17 19.75
C HIS A 358 -3.68 0.34 20.01
N GLY A 359 -4.80 1.06 20.09
CA GLY A 359 -4.80 2.49 20.43
C GLY A 359 -4.26 2.78 21.85
N PHE A 360 -4.49 1.90 22.81
CA PHE A 360 -4.00 2.04 24.18
C PHE A 360 -2.54 1.60 24.35
N ILE A 361 -2.09 0.50 23.71
CA ILE A 361 -0.67 0.14 23.73
C ILE A 361 0.20 1.15 22.97
N GLY A 362 -0.32 1.75 21.89
CA GLY A 362 0.33 2.86 21.19
C GLY A 362 0.50 4.09 22.07
N GLN A 363 -0.47 4.43 22.93
CA GLN A 363 -0.32 5.49 23.94
C GLN A 363 0.75 5.12 24.98
N ALA A 364 0.74 3.88 25.50
CA ALA A 364 1.76 3.39 26.43
C ALA A 364 3.17 3.50 25.82
N MET A 365 3.33 3.08 24.56
CA MET A 365 4.56 3.21 23.79
C MET A 365 5.02 4.66 23.67
N ARG A 366 4.13 5.61 23.33
CA ARG A 366 4.49 7.03 23.21
C ARG A 366 4.88 7.66 24.57
N VAL A 367 4.22 7.28 25.66
CA VAL A 367 4.61 7.73 27.02
C VAL A 367 5.98 7.16 27.41
N ALA A 368 6.20 5.86 27.21
CA ALA A 368 7.47 5.20 27.53
C ALA A 368 8.65 5.73 26.68
N LEU A 369 8.42 5.97 25.38
CA LEU A 369 9.39 6.59 24.48
C LEU A 369 9.74 8.02 24.94
N GLY A 370 8.73 8.86 25.21
CA GLY A 370 8.91 10.25 25.65
C GLY A 370 9.65 10.40 26.98
N GLN A 371 9.65 9.36 27.81
CA GLN A 371 10.38 9.30 29.09
C GLN A 371 11.74 8.62 28.98
N GLY A 372 12.18 8.26 27.77
CA GLY A 372 13.49 7.62 27.54
C GLY A 372 13.58 6.17 28.03
N MET A 373 12.46 5.50 28.34
CA MET A 373 12.48 4.11 28.86
C MET A 373 13.04 3.08 27.87
N HIS A 374 13.19 3.47 26.60
CA HIS A 374 13.82 2.72 25.52
C HIS A 374 15.36 2.88 25.45
N THR A 375 15.95 3.60 26.41
CA THR A 375 17.40 3.85 26.53
C THR A 375 17.98 3.18 27.77
N ASP A 376 19.31 3.09 27.85
CA ASP A 376 20.00 2.69 29.09
C ASP A 376 20.00 3.87 30.09
N MET A 377 18.88 4.01 30.81
CA MET A 377 18.62 5.11 31.75
C MET A 377 19.66 5.17 32.89
N PRO A 378 20.15 6.37 33.26
CA PRO A 378 21.24 6.52 34.22
C PRO A 378 20.82 6.25 35.68
N VAL A 379 21.20 5.09 36.19
CA VAL A 379 20.97 4.64 37.58
C VAL A 379 21.45 5.66 38.61
N ASP A 380 22.63 6.27 38.41
CA ASP A 380 23.20 7.23 39.36
C ASP A 380 22.40 8.53 39.51
N GLN A 381 21.56 8.86 38.52
CA GLN A 381 20.74 10.08 38.50
C GLN A 381 19.30 9.83 38.94
N LEU A 382 18.72 8.69 38.51
CA LEU A 382 17.30 8.37 38.70
C LEU A 382 17.04 7.37 39.84
N GLY A 383 18.08 6.68 40.32
CA GLY A 383 18.00 5.65 41.34
C GLY A 383 17.55 4.29 40.81
N GLN A 384 18.10 3.22 41.41
CA GLN A 384 17.90 1.84 40.98
C GLN A 384 16.42 1.44 40.86
N ALA A 385 15.58 1.81 41.83
CA ALA A 385 14.17 1.39 41.85
C ALA A 385 13.36 1.94 40.66
N ILE A 386 13.60 3.21 40.27
CA ILE A 386 12.92 3.85 39.14
C ILE A 386 13.41 3.25 37.82
N VAL A 387 14.71 3.05 37.66
CA VAL A 387 15.28 2.43 36.44
C VAL A 387 14.80 1.00 36.27
N GLU A 388 14.77 0.19 37.33
CA GLU A 388 14.25 -1.19 37.25
C GLU A 388 12.75 -1.26 36.94
N ARG A 389 11.92 -0.38 37.54
CA ARG A 389 10.50 -0.28 37.17
C ARG A 389 10.34 0.14 35.70
N SER A 390 11.13 1.12 35.25
CA SER A 390 11.12 1.59 33.85
C SER A 390 11.50 0.49 32.86
N ARG A 391 12.53 -0.33 33.18
CA ARG A 391 12.93 -1.50 32.38
C ARG A 391 11.79 -2.54 32.28
N ARG A 392 11.14 -2.86 33.39
CA ARG A 392 10.01 -3.82 33.42
C ARG A 392 8.80 -3.32 32.62
N ILE A 393 8.48 -2.03 32.75
CA ILE A 393 7.44 -1.36 31.97
C ILE A 393 7.79 -1.41 30.48
N TRP A 394 8.99 -0.94 30.09
CA TRP A 394 9.43 -0.90 28.70
C TRP A 394 9.32 -2.26 28.01
N TRP A 395 9.89 -3.30 28.62
CA TRP A 395 9.87 -4.64 28.02
C TRP A 395 8.45 -5.23 27.96
N THR A 396 7.55 -4.87 28.88
CA THR A 396 6.13 -5.23 28.79
C THR A 396 5.43 -4.52 27.62
N VAL A 397 5.65 -3.21 27.48
CA VAL A 397 5.12 -2.41 26.36
C VAL A 397 5.61 -2.96 25.01
N TYR A 398 6.92 -3.22 24.89
CA TYR A 398 7.57 -3.76 23.70
C TYR A 398 7.02 -5.13 23.27
N VAL A 399 6.78 -6.02 24.25
CA VAL A 399 6.23 -7.37 24.00
C VAL A 399 4.76 -7.27 23.56
N LEU A 400 3.94 -6.52 24.30
CA LEU A 400 2.52 -6.35 23.98
C LEU A 400 2.31 -5.66 22.62
N ASP A 401 3.09 -4.61 22.30
CA ASP A 401 3.09 -3.96 20.98
C ASP A 401 3.36 -4.97 19.86
N ARG A 402 4.38 -5.82 20.02
CA ARG A 402 4.77 -6.85 19.03
C ARG A 402 3.72 -7.94 18.83
N GLU A 403 3.13 -8.43 19.90
CA GLU A 403 2.09 -9.46 19.81
C GLU A 403 0.80 -8.87 19.22
N MET A 404 0.37 -7.68 19.65
CA MET A 404 -0.84 -7.02 19.13
C MET A 404 -0.71 -6.60 17.66
N THR A 405 0.40 -5.96 17.27
CA THR A 405 0.66 -5.58 15.87
C THR A 405 0.78 -6.81 14.97
N SER A 406 1.39 -7.90 15.43
CA SER A 406 1.43 -9.18 14.71
C SER A 406 0.03 -9.75 14.49
N LEU A 407 -0.79 -9.85 15.55
CA LEU A 407 -2.17 -10.35 15.49
C LEU A 407 -3.05 -9.52 14.55
N MET A 408 -2.84 -8.21 14.48
CA MET A 408 -3.57 -7.29 13.59
C MET A 408 -2.95 -7.17 12.18
N GLY A 409 -1.72 -7.63 11.97
CA GLY A 409 -0.99 -7.47 10.71
C GLY A 409 -0.57 -6.03 10.42
N LEU A 410 -0.12 -5.32 11.46
CA LEU A 410 0.35 -3.93 11.43
C LEU A 410 1.90 -3.84 11.55
N PRO A 411 2.50 -2.71 11.13
CA PRO A 411 3.92 -2.43 11.40
C PRO A 411 4.22 -2.34 12.90
N GLN A 412 5.50 -2.51 13.25
CA GLN A 412 6.00 -2.38 14.62
C GLN A 412 6.17 -0.89 15.00
N SER A 413 5.89 -0.52 16.25
CA SER A 413 5.95 0.88 16.69
C SER A 413 7.37 1.44 16.87
N VAL A 414 8.37 0.56 17.01
CA VAL A 414 9.80 0.92 17.20
C VAL A 414 10.73 -0.09 16.51
N HIS A 415 11.82 0.37 15.90
CA HIS A 415 12.82 -0.52 15.30
C HIS A 415 13.70 -1.18 16.36
N ASP A 416 14.19 -2.38 16.10
CA ASP A 416 15.02 -3.13 17.07
C ASP A 416 16.34 -2.43 17.41
N ASP A 417 16.88 -1.66 16.47
CA ASP A 417 18.13 -0.91 16.61
C ASP A 417 18.00 0.34 17.51
N ASP A 418 16.77 0.81 17.75
CA ASP A 418 16.50 1.95 18.64
C ASP A 418 16.33 1.51 20.10
N VAL A 419 16.26 0.20 20.37
CA VAL A 419 15.95 -0.38 21.68
C VAL A 419 17.21 -0.79 22.44
N HIS A 420 17.60 0.06 23.38
CA HIS A 420 18.85 -0.05 24.13
C HIS A 420 18.76 -0.48 25.62
N PRO A 421 17.61 -0.62 26.33
CA PRO A 421 17.67 -0.86 27.77
C PRO A 421 18.17 -2.26 28.09
N GLN A 422 18.94 -2.37 29.16
CA GLN A 422 19.22 -3.67 29.78
C GLN A 422 17.92 -4.39 30.21
N LEU A 423 18.01 -5.72 30.30
CA LEU A 423 16.94 -6.54 30.89
C LEU A 423 16.78 -6.20 32.39
N PRO A 424 15.53 -6.22 32.92
CA PRO A 424 15.28 -5.94 34.33
C PRO A 424 15.80 -7.07 35.21
N LEU A 425 16.15 -6.72 36.44
CA LEU A 425 16.46 -7.65 37.51
C LEU A 425 15.18 -8.10 38.21
N PHE A 426 15.10 -9.40 38.50
CA PHE A 426 14.06 -10.00 39.33
C PHE A 426 14.72 -10.72 40.51
N ASP A 427 14.48 -10.22 41.71
CA ASP A 427 15.11 -10.75 42.93
C ASP A 427 14.83 -12.24 43.09
N GLY A 428 15.90 -13.04 43.16
CA GLY A 428 15.82 -14.50 43.30
C GLY A 428 15.33 -15.28 42.07
N SER A 429 15.06 -14.67 40.92
CA SER A 429 14.52 -15.37 39.73
C SER A 429 15.29 -15.11 38.44
N THR A 430 16.42 -15.80 38.28
CA THR A 430 17.16 -15.86 37.00
C THR A 430 16.31 -16.44 35.87
N GLN A 431 15.40 -17.38 36.18
CA GLN A 431 14.50 -18.00 35.22
C GLN A 431 13.52 -17.00 34.59
N ARG A 432 13.03 -16.00 35.35
CA ARG A 432 12.14 -14.95 34.82
C ARG A 432 12.88 -13.99 33.88
N VAL A 433 14.15 -13.67 34.17
CA VAL A 433 15.01 -12.90 33.24
C VAL A 433 15.24 -13.68 31.94
N ALA A 434 15.56 -14.98 32.04
CA ALA A 434 15.75 -15.84 30.88
C ALA A 434 14.47 -15.98 30.05
N ALA A 435 13.30 -16.13 30.69
CA ALA A 435 12.02 -16.25 30.01
C ALA A 435 11.67 -14.99 29.22
N LEU A 436 11.84 -13.81 29.85
CA LEU A 436 11.65 -12.52 29.19
C LEU A 436 12.63 -12.33 28.01
N ASN A 437 13.90 -12.70 28.18
CA ASN A 437 14.90 -12.65 27.09
C ASN A 437 14.50 -13.54 25.90
N MET A 438 14.00 -14.76 26.18
CA MET A 438 13.52 -15.67 25.15
C MET A 438 12.27 -15.12 24.46
N GLN A 439 11.29 -14.59 25.21
CA GLN A 439 10.10 -13.93 24.66
C GLN A 439 10.46 -12.74 23.77
N ILE A 440 11.40 -11.88 24.18
CA ILE A 440 11.90 -10.75 23.38
C ILE A 440 12.53 -11.24 22.07
N ARG A 441 13.32 -12.32 22.10
CA ARG A 441 13.93 -12.92 20.89
C ARG A 441 12.89 -13.54 19.96
N LEU A 442 11.87 -14.19 20.50
CA LEU A 442 10.72 -14.68 19.72
C LEU A 442 9.91 -13.53 19.11
N CYS A 443 9.66 -12.45 19.86
CA CYS A 443 9.02 -11.23 19.33
C CYS A 443 9.86 -10.53 18.25
N ARG A 444 11.20 -10.62 18.32
CA ARG A 444 12.11 -10.20 17.23
C ARG A 444 12.00 -11.10 16.01
N SER A 445 11.86 -12.42 16.20
CA SER A 445 11.57 -13.36 15.12
C SER A 445 10.23 -13.06 14.45
N ILE A 446 9.16 -12.79 15.20
CA ILE A 446 7.86 -12.33 14.66
C ILE A 446 8.01 -11.08 13.79
N ALA A 447 8.71 -10.05 14.29
CA ALA A 447 8.99 -8.85 13.51
C ALA A 447 9.83 -9.14 12.24
N SER A 448 10.78 -10.07 12.32
CA SER A 448 11.58 -10.56 11.19
C SER A 448 10.72 -11.30 10.15
N VAL A 449 9.77 -12.13 10.58
CA VAL A 449 8.77 -12.78 9.71
C VAL A 449 7.91 -11.71 9.02
N GLY A 450 7.39 -10.73 9.77
CA GLY A 450 6.60 -9.63 9.22
C GLY A 450 7.35 -8.85 8.13
N ARG A 451 8.61 -8.48 8.38
CA ARG A 451 9.46 -7.77 7.41
C ARG A 451 9.86 -8.64 6.21
N GLY A 452 10.26 -9.89 6.42
CA GLY A 452 10.84 -10.77 5.41
C GLY A 452 9.82 -11.53 4.55
N VAL A 453 8.69 -11.95 5.14
CA VAL A 453 7.70 -12.85 4.53
C VAL A 453 6.44 -12.09 4.07
N TYR A 454 6.07 -11.02 4.78
CA TYR A 454 4.86 -10.21 4.51
C TYR A 454 5.16 -8.78 4.03
N GLY A 455 6.42 -8.36 4.01
CA GLY A 455 6.85 -7.00 3.67
C GLY A 455 6.58 -6.56 2.22
N THR A 456 6.89 -5.28 1.95
CA THR A 456 6.43 -4.44 0.80
C THR A 456 6.51 -4.99 -0.62
N ASN A 457 7.20 -6.11 -0.86
CA ASN A 457 7.25 -6.77 -2.16
C ASN A 457 6.29 -7.96 -2.28
N GLY A 458 5.99 -8.65 -1.18
CA GLY A 458 5.14 -9.85 -1.12
C GLY A 458 5.56 -11.05 -2.00
N ARG A 459 6.60 -10.97 -2.84
CA ARG A 459 6.78 -11.90 -3.98
C ARG A 459 7.15 -13.32 -3.54
N LEU A 460 6.28 -14.30 -3.78
CA LEU A 460 6.46 -15.74 -3.50
C LEU A 460 7.58 -16.42 -4.30
N ASN A 461 8.16 -15.72 -5.28
CA ASN A 461 9.29 -16.23 -6.05
C ASN A 461 10.56 -16.35 -5.20
N LYS A 462 11.73 -16.48 -5.85
CA LYS A 462 13.06 -16.62 -5.23
C LYS A 462 13.28 -15.78 -3.96
N LYS A 463 12.76 -14.55 -3.90
CA LYS A 463 12.93 -13.69 -2.71
C LYS A 463 12.14 -14.17 -1.48
N PHE A 464 10.93 -14.72 -1.63
CA PHE A 464 10.18 -15.27 -0.50
C PHE A 464 10.88 -16.49 0.06
N LEU A 465 11.17 -17.51 -0.74
CA LEU A 465 11.80 -18.74 -0.21
C LEU A 465 13.16 -18.46 0.43
N ILE A 466 13.96 -17.53 -0.10
CA ILE A 466 15.21 -17.07 0.53
C ILE A 466 14.98 -16.26 1.82
N SER A 467 13.89 -15.48 1.91
CA SER A 467 13.56 -14.71 3.12
C SER A 467 12.97 -15.62 4.20
N THR A 468 12.08 -16.53 3.84
CA THR A 468 11.56 -17.61 4.70
C THR A 468 12.70 -18.49 5.18
N LYS A 469 13.65 -18.88 4.32
CA LYS A 469 14.90 -19.54 4.70
C LYS A 469 15.61 -18.78 5.82
N LYS A 470 15.98 -17.52 5.58
CA LYS A 470 16.72 -16.69 6.55
C LYS A 470 15.95 -16.51 7.86
N VAL A 471 14.63 -16.39 7.80
CA VAL A 471 13.77 -16.27 8.99
C VAL A 471 13.73 -17.59 9.77
N LEU A 472 13.61 -18.74 9.08
CA LEU A 472 13.68 -20.07 9.69
C LEU A 472 15.07 -20.37 10.28
N GLU A 473 16.17 -19.95 9.65
CA GLU A 473 17.53 -20.04 10.24
C GLU A 473 17.63 -19.28 11.57
N ASN A 474 17.09 -18.06 11.62
CA ASN A 474 17.07 -17.25 12.85
C ASN A 474 16.18 -17.88 13.94
N ILE A 475 15.05 -18.49 13.58
CA ILE A 475 14.15 -19.20 14.50
C ILE A 475 14.84 -20.48 15.00
N ALA A 476 15.41 -21.29 14.10
CA ALA A 476 16.12 -22.53 14.43
C ALA A 476 17.28 -22.29 15.40
N GLY A 477 18.01 -21.18 15.27
CA GLY A 477 19.05 -20.77 16.23
C GLY A 477 18.55 -20.48 17.65
N LEU A 478 17.24 -20.50 17.92
CA LEU A 478 16.65 -20.40 19.25
C LEU A 478 16.26 -21.77 19.84
N ALA A 479 16.13 -22.81 19.03
CA ALA A 479 15.51 -24.08 19.41
C ALA A 479 16.30 -24.84 20.49
N ASP A 480 17.61 -25.01 20.31
CA ASP A 480 18.47 -25.71 21.29
C ASP A 480 18.46 -24.97 22.65
N GLU A 481 18.50 -23.63 22.62
CA GLU A 481 18.51 -22.81 23.82
C GLU A 481 17.15 -22.83 24.54
N LEU A 482 16.05 -22.77 23.77
CA LEU A 482 14.69 -22.91 24.28
C LEU A 482 14.47 -24.29 24.92
N GLN A 483 14.92 -25.37 24.28
CA GLN A 483 14.81 -26.73 24.83
C GLN A 483 15.69 -26.92 26.08
N GLN A 484 16.87 -26.31 26.12
CA GLN A 484 17.79 -26.39 27.27
C GLN A 484 17.31 -25.58 28.47
N GLN A 485 16.83 -24.34 28.28
CA GLN A 485 16.41 -23.45 29.36
C GLN A 485 14.95 -23.68 29.79
N PHE A 486 14.10 -24.12 28.86
CA PHE A 486 12.66 -24.32 29.05
C PHE A 486 12.22 -25.66 28.42
N PRO A 487 12.64 -26.82 28.97
CA PRO A 487 12.22 -28.11 28.43
C PRO A 487 10.69 -28.33 28.54
N LEU A 488 10.12 -29.04 27.55
CA LEU A 488 8.74 -29.57 27.58
C LEU A 488 8.65 -30.94 28.26
N GLY A 489 9.78 -31.56 28.60
CA GLY A 489 9.84 -32.78 29.38
C GLY A 489 11.03 -32.69 30.33
N GLY A 490 10.76 -32.65 31.64
CA GLY A 490 11.80 -32.84 32.63
C GLY A 490 12.30 -34.28 32.59
N ASP A 491 13.60 -34.47 32.86
CA ASP A 491 14.24 -35.78 32.91
C ASP A 491 13.50 -36.69 33.95
N LYS A 492 12.75 -37.67 33.43
CA LYS A 492 11.90 -38.67 34.15
C LYS A 492 10.58 -38.14 34.75
N ALA A 493 9.47 -38.41 34.04
CA ALA A 493 8.17 -38.93 34.53
C ALA A 493 7.45 -38.32 35.76
N VAL A 494 7.91 -37.23 36.36
CA VAL A 494 7.40 -36.70 37.65
C VAL A 494 6.90 -35.26 37.57
N TYR A 495 7.33 -34.48 36.58
CA TYR A 495 6.97 -33.07 36.43
C TYR A 495 6.45 -32.78 35.02
N GLY A 496 5.22 -32.29 34.94
CA GLY A 496 4.61 -31.83 33.68
C GLY A 496 5.11 -30.45 33.25
N ILE A 497 4.59 -29.95 32.11
CA ILE A 497 5.06 -28.67 31.54
C ILE A 497 4.65 -27.46 32.39
N SER A 498 5.59 -26.54 32.61
CA SER A 498 5.28 -25.25 33.21
C SER A 498 4.56 -24.34 32.22
N ARG A 499 3.69 -23.45 32.73
CA ARG A 499 2.94 -22.49 31.89
C ARG A 499 3.86 -21.61 31.03
N VAL A 500 4.99 -21.17 31.59
CA VAL A 500 6.01 -20.37 30.89
C VAL A 500 6.69 -21.18 29.78
N SER A 501 7.07 -22.43 30.04
CA SER A 501 7.64 -23.31 29.02
C SER A 501 6.64 -23.54 27.88
N GLY A 502 5.40 -23.92 28.21
CA GLY A 502 4.34 -24.10 27.23
C GLY A 502 4.09 -22.86 26.37
N TYR A 503 4.04 -21.66 26.97
CA TYR A 503 3.86 -20.40 26.25
C TYR A 503 5.05 -20.04 25.34
N LEU A 504 6.29 -20.22 25.79
CA LEU A 504 7.46 -19.93 24.95
C LEU A 504 7.57 -20.90 23.77
N HIS A 505 7.22 -22.18 23.95
CA HIS A 505 7.19 -23.16 22.86
C HIS A 505 6.03 -22.95 21.89
N THR A 506 4.83 -22.56 22.36
CA THR A 506 3.75 -22.19 21.43
C THR A 506 4.10 -20.93 20.65
N LEU A 507 4.69 -19.90 21.28
CA LEU A 507 5.16 -18.69 20.60
C LEU A 507 6.27 -18.99 19.57
N TYR A 508 7.17 -19.94 19.87
CA TYR A 508 8.17 -20.46 18.94
C TYR A 508 7.53 -21.12 17.71
N HIS A 509 6.61 -22.06 17.90
CA HIS A 509 5.90 -22.71 16.78
C HIS A 509 5.01 -21.73 16.00
N GLN A 510 4.42 -20.72 16.65
CA GLN A 510 3.70 -19.64 15.97
C GLN A 510 4.62 -18.87 15.00
N CYS A 511 5.89 -18.64 15.33
CA CYS A 511 6.84 -18.02 14.41
C CYS A 511 7.03 -18.86 13.12
N ILE A 512 7.10 -20.19 13.26
CA ILE A 512 7.24 -21.12 12.13
C ILE A 512 5.96 -21.10 11.28
N VAL A 513 4.78 -21.27 11.91
CA VAL A 513 3.49 -21.26 11.22
C VAL A 513 3.25 -19.91 10.52
N LEU A 514 3.60 -18.79 11.15
CA LEU A 514 3.49 -17.46 10.56
C LEU A 514 4.35 -17.33 9.30
N ALA A 515 5.56 -17.92 9.28
CA ALA A 515 6.47 -17.89 8.14
C ALA A 515 6.05 -18.82 6.99
N THR A 516 5.45 -19.97 7.28
CA THR A 516 5.17 -21.04 6.30
C THR A 516 3.73 -21.07 5.79
N ARG A 517 2.73 -20.63 6.58
CA ARG A 517 1.30 -20.63 6.18
C ARG A 517 0.95 -19.90 4.87
N PRO A 518 1.72 -18.91 4.34
CA PRO A 518 1.44 -18.39 2.99
C PRO A 518 1.46 -19.49 1.92
N LEU A 519 2.34 -20.49 2.05
CA LEU A 519 2.37 -21.65 1.15
C LEU A 519 1.10 -22.50 1.28
N LEU A 520 0.64 -22.77 2.50
CA LEU A 520 -0.60 -23.51 2.75
C LEU A 520 -1.80 -22.88 2.04
N LEU A 521 -1.94 -21.55 2.12
CA LEU A 521 -3.01 -20.82 1.43
C LEU A 521 -2.85 -20.81 -0.09
N CYS A 522 -1.61 -20.86 -0.60
CA CYS A 522 -1.37 -21.03 -2.03
C CYS A 522 -1.89 -22.38 -2.50
N PHE A 523 -1.43 -23.47 -1.88
CA PHE A 523 -1.82 -24.83 -2.27
C PHE A 523 -3.31 -25.10 -2.08
N LEU A 524 -3.96 -24.51 -1.07
CA LEU A 524 -5.42 -24.54 -0.95
C LEU A 524 -6.12 -23.88 -2.15
N LYS A 525 -5.59 -22.76 -2.65
CA LYS A 525 -6.10 -22.14 -3.87
C LYS A 525 -5.87 -23.02 -5.11
N ILE A 526 -4.70 -23.67 -5.23
CA ILE A 526 -4.45 -24.66 -6.30
C ILE A 526 -5.47 -25.80 -6.24
N ARG A 527 -5.80 -26.31 -5.05
CA ARG A 527 -6.78 -27.40 -4.86
C ARG A 527 -8.17 -27.06 -5.41
N PHE A 528 -8.55 -25.79 -5.33
CA PHE A 528 -9.86 -25.30 -5.78
C PHE A 528 -9.85 -24.91 -7.26
N GLU A 529 -8.76 -24.31 -7.77
CA GLU A 529 -8.67 -23.94 -9.20
C GLU A 529 -8.39 -25.15 -10.11
N THR A 530 -7.56 -26.10 -9.65
CA THR A 530 -7.14 -27.28 -10.42
C THR A 530 -7.03 -28.54 -9.52
N PRO A 531 -8.16 -29.19 -9.20
CA PRO A 531 -8.22 -30.39 -8.34
C PRO A 531 -7.21 -31.48 -8.68
N ASP A 532 -7.19 -31.94 -9.94
CA ASP A 532 -6.44 -33.15 -10.35
C ASP A 532 -4.92 -32.96 -10.30
N ALA A 533 -4.44 -31.72 -10.28
CA ALA A 533 -3.04 -31.38 -10.50
C ALA A 533 -2.29 -30.97 -9.21
N ILE A 534 -2.98 -30.86 -8.07
CA ILE A 534 -2.32 -30.55 -6.79
C ILE A 534 -1.34 -31.65 -6.36
N ALA A 535 -1.65 -32.92 -6.66
CA ALA A 535 -0.79 -34.04 -6.29
C ALA A 535 0.52 -34.03 -7.10
N GLU A 536 0.45 -33.69 -8.39
CA GLU A 536 1.64 -33.51 -9.23
C GLU A 536 2.45 -32.29 -8.75
N ALA A 537 1.77 -31.18 -8.47
CA ALA A 537 2.38 -29.98 -7.91
C ALA A 537 3.14 -30.27 -6.60
N LEU A 538 2.50 -30.84 -5.58
CA LEU A 538 3.13 -31.09 -4.28
C LEU A 538 4.28 -32.11 -4.34
N ASN A 539 4.22 -33.09 -5.25
CA ASN A 539 5.29 -34.08 -5.40
C ASN A 539 6.50 -33.58 -6.22
N SER A 540 6.40 -32.42 -6.87
CA SER A 540 7.47 -31.91 -7.74
C SER A 540 8.65 -31.28 -6.98
N SER A 541 8.43 -30.77 -5.76
CA SER A 541 9.49 -30.20 -4.91
C SER A 541 9.38 -30.71 -3.48
N GLN A 542 10.35 -31.54 -3.11
CA GLN A 542 10.47 -32.07 -1.75
C GLN A 542 10.67 -30.94 -0.72
N THR A 543 11.40 -29.87 -1.06
CA THR A 543 11.62 -28.73 -0.16
C THR A 543 10.31 -28.01 0.18
N VAL A 544 9.43 -27.81 -0.80
CA VAL A 544 8.15 -27.10 -0.59
C VAL A 544 7.17 -27.97 0.18
N TRP A 545 7.12 -29.27 -0.12
CA TRP A 545 6.38 -30.24 0.68
C TRP A 545 6.88 -30.27 2.13
N ASN A 546 8.21 -30.28 2.34
CA ASN A 546 8.82 -30.24 3.67
C ASN A 546 8.47 -28.95 4.44
N LEU A 547 8.41 -27.78 3.79
CA LEU A 547 7.98 -26.51 4.42
C LEU A 547 6.50 -26.52 4.84
N ILE A 548 5.64 -27.20 4.07
CA ILE A 548 4.23 -27.44 4.44
C ILE A 548 4.17 -28.42 5.62
N LYS A 549 4.96 -29.50 5.60
CA LYS A 549 5.10 -30.44 6.72
C LYS A 549 5.58 -29.75 8.01
N MET A 550 6.54 -28.82 7.95
CA MET A 550 6.94 -27.98 9.09
C MET A 550 5.78 -27.15 9.66
N CYS A 551 4.93 -26.59 8.80
CA CYS A 551 3.75 -25.82 9.20
C CYS A 551 2.75 -26.70 9.96
N ILE A 552 2.53 -27.91 9.46
CA ILE A 552 1.63 -28.93 10.02
C ILE A 552 2.18 -29.43 11.35
N ASP A 553 3.44 -29.85 11.41
CA ASP A 553 4.05 -30.41 12.62
C ASP A 553 4.15 -29.36 13.74
N SER A 554 4.49 -28.11 13.41
CA SER A 554 4.44 -27.01 14.38
C SER A 554 3.02 -26.76 14.89
N SER A 555 2.01 -26.88 14.04
CA SER A 555 0.60 -26.77 14.43
C SER A 555 0.17 -27.94 15.32
N TYR A 556 0.60 -29.17 15.03
CA TYR A 556 0.34 -30.33 15.86
C TYR A 556 0.99 -30.19 17.25
N GLN A 557 2.24 -29.73 17.30
CA GLN A 557 2.93 -29.47 18.56
C GLN A 557 2.27 -28.36 19.38
N MET A 558 1.79 -27.28 18.76
CA MET A 558 0.98 -26.26 19.45
C MET A 558 -0.24 -26.87 20.15
N ILE A 559 -0.97 -27.78 19.49
CA ILE A 559 -2.15 -28.44 20.07
C ILE A 559 -1.76 -29.45 21.16
N ASN A 560 -0.64 -30.17 21.02
CA ASN A 560 -0.14 -31.06 22.08
C ASN A 560 0.25 -30.29 23.33
N ILE A 561 1.00 -29.19 23.18
CA ILE A 561 1.39 -28.32 24.30
C ILE A 561 0.14 -27.75 24.99
N LEU A 562 -0.83 -27.24 24.23
CA LEU A 562 -2.10 -26.77 24.80
C LEU A 562 -2.88 -27.90 25.49
N GLY A 563 -2.87 -29.13 24.95
CA GLY A 563 -3.47 -30.31 25.59
C GLY A 563 -2.77 -30.73 26.90
N CYS A 564 -1.45 -30.57 26.98
CA CYS A 564 -0.68 -30.79 28.21
C CYS A 564 -0.87 -29.65 29.23
N LEU A 565 -1.12 -28.41 28.80
CA LEU A 565 -1.57 -27.33 29.70
C LEU A 565 -3.01 -27.60 30.18
N GLN A 566 -3.88 -28.09 29.30
CA GLN A 566 -5.25 -28.48 29.62
C GLN A 566 -5.31 -29.56 30.70
N SER A 567 -4.60 -30.68 30.51
CA SER A 567 -4.61 -31.81 31.46
C SER A 567 -4.04 -31.46 32.85
N GLN A 568 -3.24 -30.40 32.94
CA GLN A 568 -2.71 -29.85 34.20
C GLN A 568 -3.56 -28.70 34.78
N GLY A 569 -4.65 -28.29 34.12
CA GLY A 569 -5.47 -27.14 34.53
C GLY A 569 -4.79 -25.78 34.33
N LEU A 570 -3.69 -25.71 33.58
CA LEU A 570 -2.88 -24.52 33.29
C LEU A 570 -3.30 -23.80 32.01
N LEU A 571 -4.35 -24.27 31.32
CA LEU A 571 -4.88 -23.64 30.11
C LEU A 571 -5.49 -22.27 30.43
N GLU A 572 -4.96 -21.24 29.78
CA GLU A 572 -5.45 -19.87 29.91
C GLU A 572 -6.69 -19.65 29.04
N ALA A 573 -7.76 -19.14 29.66
CA ALA A 573 -9.06 -19.00 29.00
C ALA A 573 -9.54 -17.56 28.88
N PHE A 574 -8.94 -16.60 29.60
CA PHE A 574 -9.29 -15.19 29.47
C PHE A 574 -8.30 -14.42 28.58
N LEU A 575 -7.00 -14.65 28.71
CA LEU A 575 -6.03 -14.02 27.80
C LEU A 575 -6.12 -14.61 26.38
N PRO A 576 -5.90 -13.81 25.32
CA PRO A 576 -6.15 -14.21 23.94
C PRO A 576 -5.16 -15.26 23.40
N PHE A 577 -3.97 -15.39 24.00
CA PHE A 577 -2.81 -16.05 23.39
C PHE A 577 -3.02 -17.55 23.13
N ASP A 578 -3.58 -18.29 24.10
CA ASP A 578 -3.84 -19.72 23.97
C ASP A 578 -4.99 -19.99 22.98
N LEU A 579 -5.99 -19.10 22.91
CA LEU A 579 -7.10 -19.19 21.96
C LEU A 579 -6.67 -18.91 20.52
N GLU A 580 -5.85 -17.87 20.30
CA GLU A 580 -5.26 -17.57 18.99
C GLU A 580 -4.30 -18.69 18.54
N CYS A 581 -3.51 -19.23 19.48
CA CYS A 581 -2.68 -20.42 19.27
C CYS A 581 -3.51 -21.62 18.79
N LEU A 582 -4.60 -21.94 19.49
CA LEU A 582 -5.50 -23.03 19.15
C LEU A 582 -6.14 -22.81 17.78
N PHE A 583 -6.72 -21.63 17.53
CA PHE A 583 -7.44 -21.36 16.29
C PHE A 583 -6.55 -21.46 15.05
N VAL A 584 -5.35 -20.85 15.06
CA VAL A 584 -4.45 -20.86 13.88
C VAL A 584 -3.84 -22.23 13.60
N SER A 585 -3.55 -23.02 14.64
CA SER A 585 -3.04 -24.39 14.48
C SER A 585 -4.12 -25.35 14.00
N SER A 586 -5.30 -25.35 14.63
CA SER A 586 -6.43 -26.17 14.17
C SER A 586 -6.85 -25.83 12.74
N LEU A 587 -6.89 -24.54 12.36
CA LEU A 587 -7.14 -24.10 10.99
C LEU A 587 -6.13 -24.74 10.00
N THR A 588 -4.84 -24.72 10.35
CA THR A 588 -3.77 -25.30 9.52
C THR A 588 -3.93 -26.81 9.36
N LEU A 589 -4.22 -27.53 10.45
CA LEU A 589 -4.35 -28.99 10.43
C LEU A 589 -5.61 -29.48 9.73
N ILE A 590 -6.73 -28.74 9.78
CA ILE A 590 -7.96 -29.12 9.06
C ILE A 590 -7.82 -28.94 7.54
N ILE A 591 -7.03 -27.96 7.09
CA ILE A 591 -6.70 -27.77 5.66
C ILE A 591 -5.79 -28.88 5.14
N ALA A 592 -4.85 -29.37 5.95
CA ALA A 592 -3.75 -30.20 5.46
C ALA A 592 -4.16 -31.50 4.72
N PRO A 593 -5.10 -32.34 5.21
CA PRO A 593 -5.57 -33.53 4.50
C PRO A 593 -6.24 -33.26 3.14
N VAL A 594 -6.70 -32.02 2.91
CA VAL A 594 -7.34 -31.58 1.66
C VAL A 594 -6.29 -31.23 0.59
N LEU A 595 -5.07 -30.90 1.02
CA LEU A 595 -3.93 -30.65 0.12
C LEU A 595 -3.24 -31.97 -0.28
N ASP A 596 -3.03 -32.85 0.70
CA ASP A 596 -2.34 -34.13 0.53
C ASP A 596 -2.85 -35.16 1.56
N PRO A 597 -3.39 -36.32 1.12
CA PRO A 597 -3.84 -37.37 2.04
C PRO A 597 -2.76 -37.86 3.01
N ARG A 598 -1.46 -37.72 2.67
CA ARG A 598 -0.34 -38.07 3.57
C ARG A 598 -0.33 -37.25 4.86
N PHE A 599 -0.96 -36.06 4.87
CA PHE A 599 -1.11 -35.25 6.08
C PHE A 599 -2.32 -35.64 6.95
N SER A 600 -3.00 -36.76 6.64
CA SER A 600 -4.08 -37.32 7.48
C SER A 600 -3.56 -38.10 8.70
N GLU A 601 -2.23 -38.24 8.85
CA GLU A 601 -1.62 -38.83 10.03
C GLU A 601 -2.08 -38.08 11.30
N HIS A 602 -2.57 -38.83 12.27
CA HIS A 602 -3.13 -38.33 13.54
C HIS A 602 -4.36 -37.41 13.40
N GLU A 603 -5.08 -37.44 12.26
CA GLU A 603 -6.26 -36.59 11.99
C GLU A 603 -7.31 -36.67 13.11
N ALA A 604 -7.68 -37.89 13.55
CA ALA A 604 -8.64 -38.08 14.63
C ALA A 604 -8.13 -37.51 15.98
N THR A 605 -6.84 -37.67 16.28
CA THR A 605 -6.23 -37.27 17.55
C THR A 605 -6.20 -35.76 17.70
N PHE A 606 -5.73 -35.02 16.69
CA PHE A 606 -5.67 -33.55 16.79
C PHE A 606 -7.07 -32.93 16.80
N ARG A 607 -8.04 -33.50 16.06
CA ARG A 607 -9.43 -33.04 16.05
C ARG A 607 -10.08 -33.20 17.42
N HIS A 608 -9.90 -34.37 18.05
CA HIS A 608 -10.39 -34.60 19.41
C HIS A 608 -9.80 -33.61 20.41
N LYS A 609 -8.45 -33.45 20.43
CA LYS A 609 -7.76 -32.47 21.28
C LYS A 609 -8.26 -31.04 21.03
N THR A 610 -8.35 -30.62 19.76
CA THR A 610 -8.86 -29.30 19.34
C THR A 610 -10.18 -28.97 19.99
N TYR A 611 -11.20 -29.80 19.76
CA TYR A 611 -12.54 -29.52 20.25
C TYR A 611 -12.65 -29.68 21.77
N ALA A 612 -11.86 -30.56 22.40
CA ALA A 612 -11.77 -30.66 23.85
C ALA A 612 -11.21 -29.38 24.50
N ILE A 613 -10.16 -28.78 23.94
CA ILE A 613 -9.58 -27.50 24.42
C ILE A 613 -10.57 -26.35 24.23
N PHE A 614 -11.19 -26.24 23.03
CA PHE A 614 -12.25 -25.24 22.80
C PHE A 614 -13.42 -25.39 23.78
N ASN A 615 -13.85 -26.62 24.08
CA ASN A 615 -14.94 -26.89 25.01
C ASN A 615 -14.62 -26.48 26.45
N GLU A 616 -13.35 -26.53 26.87
CA GLU A 616 -12.93 -26.03 28.18
C GLU A 616 -12.84 -24.50 28.24
N MET A 617 -12.30 -23.84 27.20
CA MET A 617 -12.35 -22.37 27.12
C MET A 617 -13.80 -21.87 27.15
N VAL A 618 -14.69 -22.58 26.46
CA VAL A 618 -16.14 -22.39 26.45
C VAL A 618 -16.76 -22.59 27.85
N SER A 619 -16.40 -23.64 28.59
CA SER A 619 -16.95 -23.89 29.92
C SER A 619 -16.44 -22.94 31.00
N LYS A 620 -15.23 -22.38 30.82
CA LYS A 620 -14.67 -21.25 31.57
C LYS A 620 -15.32 -19.89 31.20
N GLY A 621 -16.20 -19.86 30.19
CA GLY A 621 -17.01 -18.70 29.84
C GLY A 621 -16.43 -17.79 28.75
N ASN A 622 -15.42 -18.23 28.00
CA ASN A 622 -14.86 -17.46 26.89
C ASN A 622 -15.86 -17.43 25.70
N LEU A 623 -16.44 -16.26 25.45
CA LEU A 623 -17.42 -16.06 24.38
C LEU A 623 -16.79 -15.97 22.97
N ILE A 624 -15.50 -15.65 22.85
CA ILE A 624 -14.79 -15.60 21.55
C ILE A 624 -14.51 -17.04 21.05
N ALA A 625 -14.16 -17.94 21.97
CA ALA A 625 -13.94 -19.36 21.69
C ALA A 625 -15.17 -20.03 21.06
N VAL A 626 -16.38 -19.56 21.36
CA VAL A 626 -17.64 -20.01 20.76
C VAL A 626 -17.67 -19.76 19.26
N PHE A 627 -17.42 -18.51 18.87
CA PHE A 627 -17.40 -18.09 17.47
C PHE A 627 -16.25 -18.77 16.72
N ARG A 628 -15.05 -18.80 17.30
CA ARG A 628 -13.89 -19.49 16.70
C ARG A 628 -14.13 -20.98 16.49
N ARG A 629 -14.73 -21.68 17.47
CA ARG A 629 -15.13 -23.09 17.32
C ARG A 629 -16.19 -23.27 16.24
N SER A 630 -17.16 -22.35 16.12
CA SER A 630 -18.19 -22.40 15.09
C SER A 630 -17.65 -22.14 13.68
N GLU A 631 -16.78 -21.13 13.52
CA GLU A 631 -16.08 -20.84 12.25
C GLU A 631 -15.23 -22.05 11.81
N LEU A 632 -14.54 -22.68 12.76
CA LEU A 632 -13.73 -23.88 12.50
C LEU A 632 -14.59 -25.10 12.12
N GLN A 633 -15.69 -25.33 12.82
CA GLN A 633 -16.63 -26.43 12.52
C GLN A 633 -17.28 -26.24 11.13
N GLN A 634 -17.70 -25.02 10.80
CA GLN A 634 -18.24 -24.70 9.48
C GLN A 634 -17.23 -25.00 8.37
N LEU A 635 -15.97 -24.57 8.55
CA LEU A 635 -14.89 -24.88 7.61
C LEU A 635 -14.68 -26.40 7.48
N ASP A 636 -14.61 -27.10 8.61
CA ASP A 636 -14.38 -28.54 8.66
C ASP A 636 -15.46 -29.32 7.90
N ASP A 637 -16.73 -28.96 8.08
CA ASP A 637 -17.85 -29.63 7.42
C ASP A 637 -17.89 -29.33 5.92
N MET A 638 -17.57 -28.10 5.49
CA MET A 638 -17.41 -27.77 4.06
C MET A 638 -16.25 -28.54 3.41
N LEU A 639 -15.12 -28.69 4.11
CA LEU A 639 -13.96 -29.42 3.60
C LEU A 639 -14.19 -30.95 3.53
N LYS A 640 -15.02 -31.53 4.41
CA LYS A 640 -15.44 -32.95 4.32
C LYS A 640 -16.32 -33.24 3.11
N CYS A 641 -17.00 -32.25 2.54
CA CYS A 641 -17.80 -32.41 1.33
C CYS A 641 -16.97 -32.49 0.04
N LEU A 642 -15.66 -32.24 0.11
CA LEU A 642 -14.76 -32.32 -1.03
C LEU A 642 -14.38 -33.78 -1.33
N PRO A 643 -14.23 -34.18 -2.60
CA PRO A 643 -13.65 -35.47 -2.96
C PRO A 643 -12.24 -35.57 -2.35
N ARG A 644 -12.05 -36.52 -1.42
CA ARG A 644 -10.71 -37.02 -1.09
C ARG A 644 -10.31 -37.92 -2.24
N ASP A 645 -9.29 -37.52 -2.99
CA ASP A 645 -8.77 -38.31 -4.11
C ASP A 645 -8.11 -39.58 -3.55
N HIS A 646 -8.91 -40.65 -3.46
CA HIS A 646 -8.46 -42.00 -3.15
C HIS A 646 -7.70 -42.57 -4.36
N ALA A 647 -6.51 -42.03 -4.61
CA ALA A 647 -5.59 -42.60 -5.54
C ALA A 647 -5.02 -43.90 -4.95
N ASP A 648 -5.31 -45.03 -5.60
CA ASP A 648 -4.57 -46.29 -5.44
C ASP A 648 -3.13 -46.10 -5.98
N HIS A 649 -2.34 -45.31 -5.27
CA HIS A 649 -0.93 -45.08 -5.52
C HIS A 649 -0.13 -45.79 -4.45
N THR A 650 0.32 -46.98 -4.82
CA THR A 650 1.31 -47.76 -4.08
C THR A 650 2.48 -46.86 -3.73
N PRO A 651 2.91 -46.76 -2.45
CA PRO A 651 3.97 -45.83 -2.07
C PRO A 651 5.27 -46.20 -2.80
N LEU A 652 5.72 -45.29 -3.68
CA LEU A 652 7.06 -45.39 -4.26
C LEU A 652 8.10 -45.28 -3.14
N PRO A 653 9.09 -46.18 -3.06
CA PRO A 653 10.01 -46.20 -1.94
C PRO A 653 10.91 -44.97 -1.95
N ILE A 654 10.70 -44.09 -0.98
CA ILE A 654 11.58 -42.94 -0.71
C ILE A 654 12.94 -43.48 -0.27
N HIS A 655 13.93 -43.43 -1.16
CA HIS A 655 15.29 -43.90 -0.86
C HIS A 655 16.10 -42.81 -0.13
N GLY A 656 15.64 -42.45 1.06
CA GLY A 656 16.35 -41.65 2.06
C GLY A 656 16.51 -42.48 3.33
N GLN A 657 17.71 -42.53 3.91
CA GLN A 657 18.02 -43.45 5.02
C GLN A 657 17.25 -43.10 6.31
N ILE A 658 16.16 -43.82 6.58
CA ILE A 658 15.68 -44.00 7.95
C ILE A 658 16.62 -45.00 8.63
N ILE A 659 17.44 -44.52 9.56
CA ILE A 659 18.27 -45.39 10.42
C ILE A 659 17.39 -45.87 11.57
N GLY A 660 16.67 -46.97 11.36
CA GLY A 660 15.87 -47.67 12.36
C GLY A 660 15.91 -49.17 12.12
N GLY A 661 16.31 -49.95 13.13
CA GLY A 661 16.37 -51.41 13.05
C GLY A 661 14.98 -52.07 13.11
N PRO A 662 14.86 -53.36 12.72
CA PRO A 662 13.57 -54.02 12.58
C PRO A 662 12.94 -54.36 13.93
N VAL A 663 11.63 -54.10 14.04
CA VAL A 663 10.76 -54.64 15.10
C VAL A 663 9.82 -55.66 14.44
N MET A 664 9.66 -56.82 15.07
CA MET A 664 8.80 -57.91 14.59
C MET A 664 7.32 -57.53 14.66
N GLU A 665 6.58 -57.88 13.59
CA GLU A 665 5.14 -58.10 13.67
C GLU A 665 4.85 -59.31 14.59
N ASP A 666 3.83 -59.21 15.46
CA ASP A 666 2.93 -60.35 15.65
C ASP A 666 1.55 -59.97 16.22
N ALA A 667 0.54 -60.73 15.77
CA ALA A 667 -0.80 -60.94 16.34
C ALA A 667 -1.68 -59.75 16.78
N LEU A 668 -2.58 -59.33 15.87
CA LEU A 668 -3.96 -58.94 16.24
C LEU A 668 -4.80 -60.21 16.52
N GLN A 669 -5.31 -60.39 17.73
CA GLN A 669 -6.48 -61.26 17.98
C GLN A 669 -7.23 -60.92 19.27
N ASP A 670 -8.53 -61.22 19.24
CA ASP A 670 -9.51 -61.23 20.34
C ASP A 670 -9.88 -59.90 21.03
N ALA A 671 -10.85 -59.22 20.42
CA ALA A 671 -11.81 -58.39 21.15
C ALA A 671 -12.90 -59.27 21.77
N ASN A 672 -13.00 -59.30 23.12
CA ASN A 672 -14.24 -59.44 23.90
C ASN A 672 -13.95 -59.58 25.41
N ASN A 673 -14.17 -58.52 26.18
CA ASN A 673 -14.94 -58.58 27.44
C ASN A 673 -15.11 -57.18 28.05
N ASP A 674 -16.31 -56.92 28.57
CA ASP A 674 -16.64 -55.71 29.34
C ASP A 674 -16.17 -55.80 30.82
N ASN A 675 -16.11 -54.63 31.47
CA ASN A 675 -15.69 -54.35 32.86
C ASN A 675 -14.20 -54.51 33.19
N GLU A 676 -13.52 -53.39 33.47
CA GLU A 676 -13.10 -53.07 34.85
C GLU A 676 -12.58 -51.61 35.05
N THR A 677 -13.08 -50.96 36.10
CA THR A 677 -12.51 -49.86 36.92
C THR A 677 -11.65 -48.73 36.29
N MET A 678 -12.32 -47.60 36.02
CA MET A 678 -12.10 -46.24 36.57
C MET A 678 -10.75 -45.78 37.21
N SER A 679 -9.57 -46.19 36.73
CA SER A 679 -8.28 -45.69 37.25
C SER A 679 -7.10 -45.74 36.27
N SER A 680 -7.20 -45.09 35.11
CA SER A 680 -6.04 -44.92 34.18
C SER A 680 -6.07 -43.68 33.26
N MET A 681 -6.98 -42.72 33.46
CA MET A 681 -7.07 -41.52 32.62
C MET A 681 -6.10 -40.41 33.05
N LEU A 682 -4.80 -40.66 32.85
CA LEU A 682 -3.80 -39.61 32.65
C LEU A 682 -3.16 -39.86 31.27
N PRO A 683 -3.34 -38.96 30.28
CA PRO A 683 -2.59 -39.05 29.03
C PRO A 683 -1.10 -38.93 29.34
N GLY A 684 -0.31 -39.92 28.96
CA GLY A 684 1.13 -39.95 29.23
C GLY A 684 1.87 -38.84 28.50
N MET A 685 2.95 -38.33 29.11
CA MET A 685 3.89 -37.40 28.48
C MET A 685 4.55 -37.95 27.20
N ASP A 686 4.43 -39.26 26.95
CA ASP A 686 4.90 -39.95 25.74
C ASP A 686 4.25 -39.40 24.44
N ASP A 687 3.07 -38.76 24.54
CA ASP A 687 2.31 -38.20 23.40
C ASP A 687 2.79 -36.80 22.96
N LEU A 688 3.88 -36.27 23.54
CA LEU A 688 4.55 -35.06 23.05
C LEU A 688 5.41 -35.33 21.78
N GLY A 689 5.65 -36.59 21.43
CA GLY A 689 6.28 -36.97 20.17
C GLY A 689 7.65 -36.33 19.96
N VAL A 690 8.64 -36.71 20.78
CA VAL A 690 10.02 -36.17 20.70
C VAL A 690 10.64 -36.41 19.31
N ASP A 691 10.24 -37.49 18.63
CA ASP A 691 10.64 -37.83 17.26
C ASP A 691 10.02 -36.94 16.16
N VAL A 692 9.06 -36.06 16.51
CA VAL A 692 8.37 -35.12 15.60
C VAL A 692 8.93 -33.69 15.73
N TRP A 693 9.90 -33.46 16.61
CA TRP A 693 10.63 -32.19 16.66
C TRP A 693 11.62 -32.11 15.51
N PHE A 694 11.48 -31.13 14.61
CA PHE A 694 12.56 -30.78 13.70
C PHE A 694 13.74 -30.28 14.53
N THR A 695 14.77 -31.11 14.66
CA THR A 695 16.04 -30.71 15.28
C THR A 695 16.58 -29.45 14.62
N THR A 696 17.37 -28.68 15.37
CA THR A 696 18.05 -27.48 14.84
C THR A 696 18.84 -27.81 13.57
N ALA A 697 19.46 -28.99 13.52
CA ALA A 697 20.06 -29.56 12.32
C ALA A 697 19.04 -29.74 11.17
N GLN A 698 17.93 -30.46 11.36
CA GLN A 698 16.92 -30.67 10.31
C GLN A 698 16.28 -29.36 9.80
N MET A 699 16.05 -28.37 10.66
CA MET A 699 15.54 -27.05 10.21
C MET A 699 16.60 -26.27 9.42
N ILE A 700 17.85 -26.29 9.86
CA ILE A 700 18.98 -25.67 9.14
C ILE A 700 19.25 -26.41 7.82
N ASP A 701 19.13 -27.73 7.79
CA ASP A 701 19.30 -28.56 6.60
C ASP A 701 18.15 -28.34 5.61
N MET A 702 16.90 -28.17 6.08
CA MET A 702 15.77 -27.80 5.21
C MET A 702 15.86 -26.35 4.72
N ALA A 703 16.30 -25.43 5.57
CA ALA A 703 16.67 -24.08 5.13
C ALA A 703 17.78 -24.15 4.06
N ASN A 704 18.75 -25.05 4.22
CA ASN A 704 19.83 -25.28 3.26
C ASN A 704 19.43 -26.06 2.02
N SER A 705 18.36 -26.85 2.05
CA SER A 705 17.84 -27.57 0.88
C SER A 705 17.06 -26.68 -0.09
N ILE A 706 16.71 -25.45 0.30
CA ILE A 706 16.12 -24.44 -0.59
C ILE A 706 17.14 -24.00 -1.64
N ASP A 707 17.15 -24.71 -2.77
CA ASP A 707 17.99 -24.44 -3.93
C ASP A 707 17.27 -23.50 -4.94
N PRO A 708 17.98 -22.68 -5.73
CA PRO A 708 17.44 -21.99 -6.89
C PRO A 708 16.50 -22.81 -7.80
N SER A 709 16.68 -24.12 -7.95
CA SER A 709 15.76 -24.99 -8.70
C SER A 709 14.36 -25.07 -8.08
N ASP A 710 14.22 -25.29 -6.77
CA ASP A 710 12.92 -25.23 -6.07
C ASP A 710 12.23 -23.87 -6.26
N THR A 711 13.01 -22.78 -6.25
CA THR A 711 12.47 -21.44 -6.44
C THR A 711 12.00 -21.14 -7.86
N GLU A 712 12.56 -21.83 -8.86
CA GLU A 712 12.09 -21.80 -10.26
C GLU A 712 10.88 -22.71 -10.42
N TRP A 713 10.91 -23.89 -9.81
CA TRP A 713 9.83 -24.85 -9.86
C TRP A 713 8.51 -24.31 -9.26
N VAL A 714 8.52 -23.77 -8.02
CA VAL A 714 7.33 -23.11 -7.43
C VAL A 714 6.80 -22.05 -8.38
N SER A 715 7.72 -21.36 -9.07
CA SER A 715 7.36 -20.31 -9.98
C SER A 715 6.78 -20.80 -11.32
N HIS A 716 7.11 -22.02 -11.73
CA HIS A 716 6.59 -22.69 -12.92
C HIS A 716 5.19 -23.24 -12.62
N THR A 717 5.06 -24.11 -11.62
CA THR A 717 3.80 -24.77 -11.29
C THR A 717 2.72 -23.79 -10.86
N MET A 718 3.04 -22.74 -10.09
CA MET A 718 2.02 -21.74 -9.76
C MET A 718 1.58 -20.88 -10.95
N ALA A 719 2.34 -20.87 -12.06
CA ALA A 719 1.97 -20.21 -13.30
C ALA A 719 1.22 -21.13 -14.28
N GLU A 720 1.59 -22.41 -14.35
CA GLU A 720 0.90 -23.43 -15.16
C GLU A 720 -0.57 -23.57 -14.78
N HIS A 721 -0.86 -23.60 -13.48
CA HIS A 721 -2.21 -23.75 -12.94
C HIS A 721 -3.00 -22.44 -12.86
N ASN A 722 -2.55 -21.39 -13.57
CA ASN A 722 -3.18 -20.07 -13.62
C ASN A 722 -3.47 -19.40 -12.26
N ILE A 723 -2.67 -19.67 -11.21
CA ILE A 723 -2.80 -19.04 -9.88
C ILE A 723 -2.23 -17.61 -9.91
N CYS A 724 -2.80 -16.79 -10.78
CA CYS A 724 -2.63 -15.35 -10.78
C CYS A 724 -3.35 -14.78 -9.55
N PHE A 725 -2.58 -14.43 -8.51
CA PHE A 725 -3.02 -13.33 -7.66
C PHE A 725 -3.02 -12.04 -8.48
N GLY A 726 -4.11 -11.27 -8.37
CA GLY A 726 -4.37 -10.13 -9.25
C GLY A 726 -3.19 -9.18 -9.36
N ARG A 727 -2.92 -8.67 -10.57
CA ARG A 727 -1.79 -7.78 -10.88
C ARG A 727 -1.95 -6.38 -10.26
N ALA A 728 -1.83 -6.29 -8.94
CA ALA A 728 -1.32 -5.07 -8.33
C ALA A 728 0.20 -5.03 -8.52
N LYS A 729 0.73 -3.93 -9.08
CA LYS A 729 2.17 -3.61 -9.06
C LYS A 729 2.40 -2.32 -8.29
N ILE A 730 3.17 -2.45 -7.23
CA ILE A 730 3.32 -1.49 -6.11
C ILE A 730 4.69 -0.78 -6.18
N ASN A 731 4.67 0.55 -5.94
CA ASN A 731 5.72 1.46 -5.41
C ASN A 731 7.09 1.58 -6.15
N PHE A 732 8.02 2.51 -5.84
CA PHE A 732 8.24 3.41 -4.67
C PHE A 732 8.85 4.77 -5.05
N SER A 733 8.53 5.84 -4.31
CA SER A 733 9.47 6.46 -3.34
C SER A 733 8.82 7.63 -2.56
N THR A 734 9.13 7.72 -1.26
CA THR A 734 8.83 8.89 -0.41
C THR A 734 10.00 9.07 0.55
N ILE A 735 10.41 10.32 0.75
CA ILE A 735 11.48 10.75 1.66
C ILE A 735 10.82 11.65 2.72
N SER A 736 11.17 11.50 3.99
CA SER A 736 10.60 12.27 5.11
C SER A 736 11.22 13.66 5.19
N ILE A 737 10.43 14.74 5.03
CA ILE A 737 10.98 16.11 4.96
C ILE A 737 10.03 17.15 5.55
N PHE A 738 10.60 18.15 6.23
CA PHE A 738 9.99 19.38 6.76
C PHE A 738 9.09 20.13 5.76
N GLU A 739 8.03 20.77 6.26
CA GLU A 739 7.08 21.58 5.47
C GLU A 739 7.31 23.10 5.62
N ILE A 740 7.46 23.79 4.48
CA ILE A 740 7.23 25.24 4.35
C ILE A 740 6.03 25.44 3.43
N LEU A 741 5.12 26.32 3.81
CA LEU A 741 3.97 26.77 3.03
C LEU A 741 4.13 28.25 2.62
N LEU A 742 3.41 28.70 1.61
CA LEU A 742 3.34 30.11 1.18
C LEU A 742 1.98 30.69 1.56
N VAL A 743 1.96 31.94 2.06
CA VAL A 743 0.75 32.59 2.59
C VAL A 743 0.43 33.86 1.82
N GLN A 744 -0.69 33.80 1.09
CA GLN A 744 -1.60 34.94 0.95
C GLN A 744 -2.63 34.85 2.08
N THR A 745 -3.18 35.98 2.51
CA THR A 745 -4.13 36.10 3.63
C THR A 745 -5.23 35.02 3.64
N PRO A 746 -5.62 34.56 4.84
CA PRO A 746 -5.42 33.18 5.29
C PRO A 746 -6.26 32.15 4.52
N VAL A 747 -5.64 31.52 3.52
CA VAL A 747 -6.10 30.26 2.93
C VAL A 747 -4.92 29.30 2.96
N PHE A 748 -5.01 28.24 3.77
CA PHE A 748 -3.96 27.23 3.91
C PHE A 748 -4.11 26.17 2.81
N VAL A 749 -3.09 26.03 1.96
CA VAL A 749 -2.99 24.98 0.93
C VAL A 749 -1.98 23.94 1.42
N SER A 750 -2.38 22.67 1.46
CA SER A 750 -1.48 21.55 1.77
C SER A 750 -0.92 20.97 0.47
N LEU A 751 0.41 20.95 0.34
CA LEU A 751 1.13 20.40 -0.82
C LEU A 751 2.17 19.41 -0.34
N THR A 752 1.94 18.11 -0.56
CA THR A 752 2.88 17.06 -0.16
C THR A 752 3.83 16.66 -1.29
N THR A 753 5.06 16.30 -0.91
CA THR A 753 6.16 15.72 -1.72
C THR A 753 7.18 16.71 -2.33
N ALA A 754 8.48 16.41 -2.10
CA ALA A 754 9.71 17.02 -2.66
C ALA A 754 10.23 18.34 -2.03
N VAL A 755 10.98 18.22 -0.92
CA VAL A 755 11.59 19.36 -0.19
C VAL A 755 13.11 19.23 0.15
N GLU A 756 13.71 18.03 0.27
CA GLU A 756 15.07 17.89 0.88
C GLU A 756 16.19 18.45 0.00
N MET A 757 16.03 18.36 -1.33
CA MET A 757 16.97 18.96 -2.30
C MET A 757 16.75 20.46 -2.51
N ARG A 758 15.69 21.05 -1.94
CA ARG A 758 15.25 22.42 -2.26
C ARG A 758 15.91 23.48 -1.36
N TRP A 759 16.17 23.13 -0.10
CA TRP A 759 16.70 24.04 0.93
C TRP A 759 18.06 24.67 0.57
N GLN A 760 19.02 23.85 0.12
CA GLN A 760 20.35 24.37 -0.23
C GLN A 760 20.29 25.37 -1.39
N SER A 761 19.43 25.13 -2.39
CA SER A 761 19.22 26.07 -3.52
C SER A 761 18.60 27.40 -3.07
N LEU A 762 17.64 27.35 -2.14
CA LEU A 762 16.92 28.55 -1.71
C LEU A 762 17.81 29.45 -0.84
N ILE A 763 18.68 28.84 -0.01
CA ILE A 763 19.73 29.52 0.74
C ILE A 763 20.81 30.08 -0.22
N ASP A 764 21.24 29.31 -1.22
CA ASP A 764 22.36 29.70 -2.10
C ASP A 764 21.99 30.74 -3.18
N THR A 765 20.71 30.92 -3.54
CA THR A 765 20.31 31.78 -4.70
C THR A 765 19.35 32.93 -4.40
N GLY A 766 18.46 32.83 -3.41
CA GLY A 766 17.51 33.90 -3.05
C GLY A 766 16.38 34.22 -4.07
N GLU A 767 16.48 33.71 -5.30
CA GLU A 767 15.54 33.98 -6.41
C GLU A 767 14.08 33.60 -6.07
N ASP A 768 13.87 32.51 -5.34
CA ASP A 768 12.54 32.00 -4.97
C ASP A 768 11.74 32.99 -4.07
N LEU A 769 12.40 33.93 -3.37
CA LEU A 769 11.74 34.93 -2.53
C LEU A 769 11.10 36.07 -3.37
N GLU A 770 11.85 36.58 -4.36
CA GLU A 770 11.36 37.62 -5.27
C GLU A 770 10.23 37.08 -6.17
N ASP A 771 10.33 35.82 -6.61
CA ASP A 771 9.27 35.15 -7.39
C ASP A 771 8.00 34.92 -6.56
N ALA A 772 8.10 34.55 -5.28
CA ALA A 772 6.94 34.45 -4.39
C ALA A 772 6.25 35.81 -4.21
N LYS A 773 7.02 36.88 -4.04
CA LYS A 773 6.49 38.24 -3.97
C LYS A 773 5.85 38.69 -5.29
N ALA A 774 6.44 38.34 -6.43
CA ALA A 774 5.89 38.61 -7.76
C ALA A 774 4.60 37.82 -8.04
N ALA A 775 4.46 36.61 -7.47
CA ALA A 775 3.19 35.88 -7.45
C ALA A 775 2.15 36.53 -6.51
N GLY A 776 2.58 37.44 -5.64
CA GLY A 776 1.73 38.22 -4.73
C GLY A 776 1.60 37.62 -3.33
N PHE A 777 2.47 36.67 -2.95
CA PHE A 777 2.52 36.20 -1.58
C PHE A 777 3.07 37.31 -0.68
N ASP A 778 2.42 37.52 0.45
CA ASP A 778 2.84 38.51 1.46
C ASP A 778 3.69 37.86 2.56
N ALA A 779 3.67 36.52 2.71
CA ALA A 779 4.49 35.81 3.68
C ALA A 779 4.74 34.31 3.37
N PHE A 780 5.66 33.72 4.13
CA PHE A 780 5.92 32.26 4.21
C PHE A 780 5.36 31.72 5.53
N ALA A 781 4.72 30.56 5.52
CA ALA A 781 4.36 29.81 6.73
C ALA A 781 5.35 28.66 6.97
N LEU A 782 5.97 28.62 8.13
CA LEU A 782 6.92 27.57 8.52
C LEU A 782 6.30 26.73 9.65
N ASN A 783 6.24 25.41 9.50
CA ASN A 783 5.86 24.53 10.62
C ASN A 783 7.11 23.94 11.29
N VAL A 784 7.31 24.22 12.58
CA VAL A 784 8.55 23.83 13.29
C VAL A 784 8.25 22.72 14.31
N ALA A 785 8.63 21.50 13.96
CA ALA A 785 8.53 20.32 14.82
C ALA A 785 9.92 19.88 15.31
N CYS A 786 10.36 20.45 16.44
CA CYS A 786 11.63 20.19 17.13
C CYS A 786 12.89 20.59 16.33
N ALA A 787 13.50 21.72 16.69
CA ALA A 787 14.75 22.22 16.10
C ALA A 787 15.89 22.23 17.14
N ASP A 788 17.13 22.07 16.68
CA ASP A 788 18.33 22.32 17.48
C ASP A 788 18.76 23.81 17.42
N ASN A 789 19.62 24.22 18.35
CA ASN A 789 20.00 25.64 18.49
C ASN A 789 20.75 26.16 17.25
N ASP A 790 21.61 25.33 16.64
CA ASP A 790 22.41 25.74 15.48
C ASP A 790 21.51 25.93 14.24
N TRP A 791 20.46 25.12 14.06
CA TRP A 791 19.48 25.30 12.99
C TRP A 791 18.63 26.56 13.21
N VAL A 792 18.18 26.80 14.44
CA VAL A 792 17.43 28.03 14.81
C VAL A 792 18.23 29.28 14.42
N ASP A 793 19.44 29.41 14.95
CA ASP A 793 20.24 30.64 14.84
C ASP A 793 20.79 30.87 13.42
N ASN A 794 20.92 29.82 12.60
CA ASN A 794 21.39 29.97 11.21
C ASN A 794 20.27 30.04 10.18
N VAL A 795 19.12 29.39 10.39
CA VAL A 795 18.05 29.28 9.37
C VAL A 795 16.91 30.27 9.64
N LEU A 796 16.43 30.42 10.89
CA LEU A 796 15.36 31.36 11.19
C LEU A 796 15.84 32.81 11.06
N ASP A 797 17.02 33.13 11.58
CA ASP A 797 17.61 34.46 11.41
C ASP A 797 17.88 34.78 9.93
N TYR A 798 18.38 33.82 9.14
CA TYR A 798 18.56 34.01 7.70
C TYR A 798 17.22 34.26 6.97
N LEU A 799 16.18 33.48 7.28
CA LEU A 799 14.86 33.62 6.66
C LEU A 799 14.18 34.93 7.07
N PHE A 800 14.16 35.28 8.36
CA PHE A 800 13.53 36.52 8.83
C PHE A 800 14.26 37.75 8.27
N ASN A 801 15.59 37.79 8.29
CA ASN A 801 16.33 38.94 7.76
C ASN A 801 16.16 39.11 6.24
N ASN A 802 16.21 38.02 5.47
CA ASN A 802 16.07 38.10 4.00
C ASN A 802 14.62 38.28 3.55
N ALA A 803 13.63 37.64 4.18
CA ALA A 803 12.22 37.89 3.88
C ALA A 803 11.85 39.34 4.19
N THR A 804 12.29 39.90 5.34
CA THR A 804 12.09 41.31 5.66
C THR A 804 12.77 42.23 4.64
N GLY A 805 14.00 41.90 4.22
CA GLY A 805 14.71 42.63 3.16
C GLY A 805 13.99 42.60 1.82
N ALA A 806 13.40 41.45 1.46
CA ALA A 806 12.52 41.29 0.31
C ALA A 806 11.12 41.90 0.53
N GLY A 807 10.77 42.37 1.73
CA GLY A 807 9.45 42.92 2.05
C GLY A 807 8.32 41.89 2.03
N MET A 808 8.60 40.66 2.47
CA MET A 808 7.65 39.61 2.80
C MET A 808 7.74 39.27 4.30
N GLY A 809 6.64 38.82 4.89
CA GLY A 809 6.60 38.33 6.26
C GLY A 809 6.97 36.85 6.40
N VAL A 810 7.16 36.41 7.63
CA VAL A 810 7.25 35.00 8.02
C VAL A 810 6.22 34.73 9.12
N TYR A 811 5.40 33.72 8.89
CA TYR A 811 4.44 33.16 9.82
C TYR A 811 5.02 31.88 10.42
N LEU A 812 5.26 31.86 11.72
CA LEU A 812 5.72 30.66 12.42
C LEU A 812 4.50 29.91 12.98
N ASN A 813 4.19 28.75 12.41
CA ASN A 813 3.33 27.77 13.04
C ASN A 813 4.21 26.91 13.97
N LEU A 814 3.98 27.05 15.27
CA LEU A 814 4.55 26.15 16.26
C LEU A 814 3.49 25.09 16.55
N ASP A 815 3.76 23.83 16.24
CA ASP A 815 2.80 22.74 16.38
C ASP A 815 2.47 22.52 17.87
N LEU A 816 1.41 23.19 18.33
CA LEU A 816 1.21 23.56 19.73
C LEU A 816 0.87 22.39 20.65
N TYR A 817 0.65 21.19 20.08
CA TYR A 817 0.48 19.95 20.83
C TYR A 817 1.78 19.28 21.28
N ALA A 818 2.95 19.73 20.80
CA ALA A 818 4.25 19.25 21.29
C ALA A 818 4.91 20.17 22.35
N ALA A 819 4.48 21.44 22.43
CA ALA A 819 5.11 22.44 23.31
C ALA A 819 4.14 23.16 24.29
N GLY A 820 2.83 23.10 24.05
CA GLY A 820 1.85 23.95 24.73
C GLY A 820 1.72 23.75 26.24
N ASP A 821 1.64 22.51 26.71
CA ASP A 821 1.26 22.21 28.11
C ASP A 821 2.40 22.45 29.12
N ALA A 822 3.66 22.28 28.69
CA ALA A 822 4.82 22.56 29.53
C ALA A 822 5.15 24.06 29.64
N CYS A 823 5.02 24.81 28.54
CA CYS A 823 5.35 26.24 28.52
C CYS A 823 4.32 27.09 29.27
N TYR A 824 3.02 26.73 29.26
CA TYR A 824 1.98 27.51 29.93
C TYR A 824 2.04 27.48 31.46
N ASN A 825 2.69 26.46 32.05
CA ASN A 825 2.84 26.29 33.50
C ASN A 825 4.29 26.49 34.00
N GLY A 826 5.19 27.02 33.16
CA GLY A 826 6.52 27.48 33.59
C GLY A 826 7.58 26.39 33.78
N ALA A 827 7.42 25.22 33.15
CA ALA A 827 8.45 24.17 33.14
C ALA A 827 9.26 24.21 31.84
N SER A 828 10.58 24.35 31.96
CA SER A 828 11.51 24.36 30.82
C SER A 828 11.61 22.98 30.14
N CYS A 829 10.75 22.71 29.17
CA CYS A 829 10.70 21.43 28.43
C CYS A 829 11.82 21.23 27.40
N CYS A 830 12.79 22.14 27.32
CA CYS A 830 13.92 22.07 26.41
C CYS A 830 15.19 22.35 27.21
N ASN A 831 16.09 21.37 27.37
CA ASN A 831 17.46 21.59 27.87
C ASN A 831 18.38 22.18 26.77
N ASN A 832 17.81 23.00 25.90
CA ASN A 832 18.42 23.69 24.76
C ASN A 832 18.26 25.20 24.99
N ALA A 833 19.14 26.01 24.39
CA ALA A 833 19.27 27.44 24.68
C ALA A 833 18.04 28.29 24.30
N HIS A 834 17.17 27.74 23.44
CA HIS A 834 15.90 28.36 23.03
C HIS A 834 14.75 27.40 23.31
N ASN A 835 13.94 27.70 24.33
CA ASN A 835 12.64 27.05 24.50
C ASN A 835 11.63 27.64 23.49
N CYS A 836 10.49 26.99 23.27
CA CYS A 836 9.49 27.45 22.28
C CYS A 836 8.95 28.86 22.59
N THR A 837 8.95 29.28 23.85
CA THR A 837 8.61 30.66 24.28
C THR A 837 9.72 31.64 23.92
N ASP A 838 11.00 31.26 24.00
CA ASP A 838 12.12 32.13 23.62
C ASP A 838 12.14 32.38 22.11
N LEU A 839 11.89 31.34 21.31
CA LEU A 839 11.71 31.45 19.85
C LEU A 839 10.52 32.37 19.52
N TRP A 840 9.41 32.17 20.21
CA TRP A 840 8.20 32.95 20.06
C TRP A 840 8.44 34.43 20.39
N ASP A 841 9.00 34.75 21.55
CA ASP A 841 9.24 36.12 21.99
C ASP A 841 10.31 36.83 21.15
N THR A 842 11.33 36.10 20.67
CA THR A 842 12.37 36.63 19.76
C THR A 842 11.79 37.02 18.40
N TYR A 843 11.10 36.11 17.72
CA TYR A 843 10.68 36.32 16.34
C TYR A 843 9.33 37.04 16.20
N LYS A 844 8.39 36.91 17.15
CA LYS A 844 7.09 37.62 17.13
C LYS A 844 7.23 39.13 17.26
N GLY A 845 8.29 39.59 17.93
CA GLY A 845 8.66 41.00 18.04
C GLY A 845 9.33 41.57 16.78
N SER A 846 9.76 40.72 15.85
CA SER A 846 10.44 41.14 14.61
C SER A 846 9.49 41.88 13.66
N ASP A 847 10.06 42.82 12.89
CA ASP A 847 9.34 43.46 11.79
C ASP A 847 9.05 42.49 10.64
N GLY A 848 9.84 41.42 10.52
CA GLY A 848 9.61 40.31 9.59
C GLY A 848 8.47 39.37 9.95
N TYR A 849 7.87 39.47 11.15
CA TYR A 849 6.76 38.59 11.51
C TYR A 849 5.47 38.98 10.78
N PHE A 850 4.78 38.02 10.16
CA PHE A 850 3.56 38.31 9.41
C PHE A 850 2.41 38.78 10.32
N LYS A 851 1.84 39.94 9.99
CA LYS A 851 0.84 40.66 10.80
C LYS A 851 -0.42 40.90 9.99
N ILE A 852 -1.56 40.36 10.44
CA ILE A 852 -2.87 40.67 9.86
C ILE A 852 -3.47 41.84 10.64
N GLY A 853 -3.82 42.93 9.95
CA GLY A 853 -4.38 44.14 10.58
C GLY A 853 -3.45 44.78 11.62
N GLY A 854 -2.13 44.65 11.45
CA GLY A 854 -1.11 45.16 12.38
C GLY A 854 -0.90 44.31 13.64
N LYS A 855 -1.51 43.12 13.73
CA LYS A 855 -1.34 42.19 14.86
C LYS A 855 -0.72 40.86 14.39
N SER A 856 0.24 40.35 15.15
CA SER A 856 0.83 39.03 14.93
C SER A 856 -0.24 37.94 15.11
N VAL A 857 -0.35 37.03 14.15
CA VAL A 857 -1.34 35.94 14.14
C VAL A 857 -0.86 34.76 14.99
N VAL A 858 -1.79 34.00 15.58
CA VAL A 858 -1.50 32.82 16.41
C VAL A 858 -2.52 31.73 16.06
N SER A 859 -2.08 30.53 15.66
CA SER A 859 -2.98 29.39 15.42
C SER A 859 -2.59 28.14 16.20
N SER A 860 -3.59 27.40 16.68
CA SER A 860 -3.47 26.05 17.22
C SER A 860 -4.42 25.11 16.47
N ALA A 861 -4.31 25.09 15.13
CA ALA A 861 -5.27 24.43 14.24
C ALA A 861 -4.72 23.11 13.70
N THR A 862 -5.27 21.99 14.14
CA THR A 862 -5.12 20.70 13.46
C THR A 862 -5.90 20.71 12.14
N ALA A 863 -5.31 20.15 11.08
CA ALA A 863 -5.87 20.16 9.72
C ALA A 863 -7.19 19.37 9.53
N SER A 864 -7.76 18.81 10.60
CA SER A 864 -8.94 17.96 10.59
C SER A 864 -10.26 18.65 10.98
N ASN A 865 -10.26 19.98 11.18
CA ASN A 865 -11.46 20.77 11.52
C ASN A 865 -11.53 22.14 10.80
N MET A 866 -11.14 22.20 9.52
CA MET A 866 -11.86 23.11 8.63
C MET A 866 -13.30 22.59 8.51
N PRO A 867 -14.33 23.46 8.47
CA PRO A 867 -15.61 23.04 7.92
C PRO A 867 -15.33 22.50 6.53
N SER A 868 -15.98 21.40 6.13
CA SER A 868 -16.22 21.25 4.71
C SER A 868 -16.88 22.55 4.24
N THR A 869 -16.43 23.10 3.11
CA THR A 869 -17.34 23.88 2.28
C THR A 869 -18.60 23.05 2.21
N SER A 870 -19.72 23.58 2.71
CA SER A 870 -20.94 22.79 2.82
C SER A 870 -21.33 22.37 1.41
N ASN A 871 -20.97 21.15 0.99
CA ASN A 871 -20.95 20.80 -0.42
C ASN A 871 -22.37 20.90 -0.96
N GLN A 872 -22.63 21.99 -1.68
CA GLN A 872 -23.96 22.34 -2.17
C GLN A 872 -24.36 21.45 -3.36
N TRP A 873 -23.36 20.84 -3.99
CA TRP A 873 -23.48 19.85 -5.04
C TRP A 873 -23.69 18.44 -4.48
N ARG A 874 -24.24 17.56 -5.32
CA ARG A 874 -24.37 16.14 -5.06
C ARG A 874 -23.69 15.35 -6.19
N PRO A 875 -23.10 14.18 -5.90
CA PRO A 875 -22.51 13.34 -6.95
C PRO A 875 -23.54 12.99 -8.03
N ASP A 876 -23.09 12.97 -9.28
CA ASP A 876 -23.87 12.75 -10.51
C ASP A 876 -25.03 13.74 -10.79
N GLU A 877 -25.24 14.75 -9.94
CA GLU A 877 -26.24 15.82 -10.17
C GLU A 877 -25.56 17.09 -10.75
N PRO A 878 -26.18 17.82 -11.71
CA PRO A 878 -25.70 19.12 -12.17
C PRO A 878 -25.62 20.17 -11.06
N TRP A 879 -24.42 20.70 -10.82
CA TRP A 879 -24.21 21.87 -9.97
C TRP A 879 -23.90 23.10 -10.82
N VAL A 880 -24.73 24.14 -10.69
CA VAL A 880 -24.55 25.42 -11.40
C VAL A 880 -23.38 26.17 -10.76
N GLN A 881 -22.35 26.45 -11.57
CA GLN A 881 -21.22 27.29 -11.16
C GLN A 881 -21.23 28.63 -11.90
N SER A 882 -20.53 29.62 -11.33
CA SER A 882 -20.25 30.88 -12.02
C SER A 882 -19.15 30.70 -13.06
N PHE A 883 -19.06 31.65 -13.98
CA PHE A 883 -17.94 31.81 -14.91
C PHE A 883 -17.48 33.27 -14.90
N TYR A 884 -16.33 33.57 -15.49
CA TYR A 884 -15.63 34.84 -15.25
C TYR A 884 -15.29 35.61 -16.53
N GLU A 885 -15.57 36.91 -16.53
CA GLU A 885 -15.14 37.89 -17.54
C GLU A 885 -14.15 38.88 -16.92
N TRP A 886 -13.06 39.22 -17.61
CA TRP A 886 -12.13 40.25 -17.15
C TRP A 886 -12.68 41.66 -17.44
N SER A 887 -12.87 42.46 -16.39
CA SER A 887 -13.22 43.88 -16.48
C SER A 887 -11.95 44.72 -16.54
N GLU A 888 -11.64 45.30 -17.70
CA GLU A 888 -10.55 46.28 -17.86
C GLU A 888 -10.77 47.54 -17.00
N LYS A 889 -12.03 47.93 -16.78
CA LYS A 889 -12.38 49.11 -15.98
C LYS A 889 -11.99 48.93 -14.52
N ASP A 890 -12.31 47.77 -13.95
CA ASP A 890 -12.13 47.48 -12.52
C ASP A 890 -10.86 46.66 -12.25
N ARG A 891 -10.15 46.24 -13.31
CA ARG A 891 -8.91 45.45 -13.31
C ARG A 891 -9.00 44.16 -12.49
N GLN A 892 -10.15 43.48 -12.60
CA GLN A 892 -10.46 42.25 -11.90
C GLN A 892 -11.37 41.34 -12.75
N TRP A 893 -11.35 40.05 -12.45
CA TRP A 893 -12.33 39.09 -12.96
C TRP A 893 -13.69 39.32 -12.27
N GLN A 894 -14.76 39.39 -13.05
CA GLN A 894 -16.14 39.52 -12.58
C GLN A 894 -16.85 38.18 -12.79
N ALA A 895 -17.49 37.67 -11.74
CA ALA A 895 -18.38 36.52 -11.85
C ALA A 895 -19.64 36.89 -12.64
N LEU A 896 -20.05 35.98 -13.52
CA LEU A 896 -21.29 36.02 -14.29
C LEU A 896 -22.14 34.81 -13.87
N GLU A 897 -23.39 35.09 -13.49
CA GLU A 897 -24.37 34.06 -13.12
C GLU A 897 -25.01 33.47 -14.39
N SER A 898 -25.35 32.16 -14.34
CA SER A 898 -26.07 31.50 -15.43
C SER A 898 -27.51 32.02 -15.53
N THR A 899 -27.79 32.94 -16.47
CA THR A 899 -29.10 33.59 -16.60
C THR A 899 -30.12 32.71 -17.32
N SER A 900 -31.20 32.34 -16.63
CA SER A 900 -32.36 31.65 -17.20
C SER A 900 -33.33 32.57 -17.98
N GLN A 901 -32.93 33.81 -18.28
CA GLN A 901 -33.73 34.78 -19.03
C GLN A 901 -32.90 35.50 -20.09
N SER A 902 -33.22 35.27 -21.36
CA SER A 902 -32.72 36.03 -22.50
C SER A 902 -33.16 37.49 -22.37
N SER A 903 -32.25 38.35 -21.93
CA SER A 903 -32.50 39.79 -21.76
C SER A 903 -31.40 40.65 -22.37
N SER A 904 -31.66 41.11 -23.60
CA SER A 904 -31.10 42.33 -24.19
C SER A 904 -29.57 42.52 -24.10
N ARG A 905 -28.79 41.52 -24.56
CA ARG A 905 -27.40 41.72 -25.02
C ARG A 905 -27.20 41.54 -26.54
N SER A 906 -28.28 41.29 -27.29
CA SER A 906 -28.35 41.72 -28.69
C SER A 906 -28.17 43.26 -28.71
N ASP A 907 -27.37 43.87 -29.60
CA ASP A 907 -27.62 43.84 -31.04
C ASP A 907 -26.36 43.82 -31.94
N GLU A 908 -25.13 43.71 -31.41
CA GLU A 908 -23.91 43.88 -32.23
C GLU A 908 -22.87 42.73 -32.23
N ARG A 909 -22.93 41.72 -31.33
CA ARG A 909 -21.82 40.73 -31.20
C ARG A 909 -21.99 39.41 -31.97
N HIS A 910 -23.21 39.03 -32.40
CA HIS A 910 -23.52 37.63 -32.75
C HIS A 910 -23.47 37.26 -34.24
N ILE A 911 -23.22 38.21 -35.14
CA ILE A 911 -23.40 37.99 -36.59
C ILE A 911 -22.05 37.63 -37.24
N GLY A 912 -21.58 36.39 -37.06
CA GLY A 912 -20.36 35.93 -37.76
C GLY A 912 -19.90 34.50 -37.51
N ILE A 913 -19.96 33.99 -36.27
CA ILE A 913 -19.38 32.68 -35.93
C ILE A 913 -20.19 31.55 -36.57
N THR A 914 -19.59 30.83 -37.52
CA THR A 914 -20.17 29.64 -38.17
C THR A 914 -19.34 28.37 -37.93
N THR A 915 -18.17 28.51 -37.31
CA THR A 915 -17.21 27.43 -37.09
C THR A 915 -16.68 27.49 -35.65
N LEU A 916 -16.56 26.32 -35.01
CA LEU A 916 -16.03 26.15 -33.67
C LEU A 916 -14.76 25.28 -33.71
N ALA A 917 -13.65 25.83 -33.22
CA ALA A 917 -12.38 25.14 -33.05
C ALA A 917 -12.22 24.74 -31.57
N VAL A 918 -12.47 23.48 -31.25
CA VAL A 918 -12.36 22.93 -29.89
C VAL A 918 -11.00 22.26 -29.71
N TYR A 919 -10.24 22.72 -28.73
CA TYR A 919 -8.93 22.21 -28.32
C TYR A 919 -9.07 21.50 -26.98
N SER A 920 -8.41 20.36 -26.79
CA SER A 920 -8.30 19.66 -25.51
C SER A 920 -6.84 19.33 -25.22
N TRP A 921 -6.40 19.47 -23.96
CA TRP A 921 -5.03 19.13 -23.56
C TRP A 921 -4.95 18.78 -22.07
N ASN A 922 -4.43 17.60 -21.74
CA ASN A 922 -4.07 17.26 -20.37
C ASN A 922 -2.77 17.94 -19.93
N ILE A 923 -2.79 18.57 -18.75
CA ILE A 923 -1.65 19.28 -18.16
C ILE A 923 -1.05 18.39 -17.07
N ASP A 924 0.21 17.97 -17.22
CA ASP A 924 0.87 17.11 -16.23
C ASP A 924 1.19 17.89 -14.94
N PHE A 925 0.27 17.81 -13.97
CA PHE A 925 0.38 18.47 -12.66
C PHE A 925 1.44 17.87 -11.74
N MET A 926 1.94 16.68 -12.04
CA MET A 926 2.86 15.93 -11.16
C MET A 926 4.31 16.41 -11.28
N LEU A 927 4.62 17.26 -12.26
CA LEU A 927 5.96 17.77 -12.49
C LEU A 927 6.28 18.97 -11.54
N PRO A 928 7.55 19.21 -11.16
CA PRO A 928 7.98 20.43 -10.44
C PRO A 928 8.25 21.67 -11.33
N HIS A 929 7.62 22.82 -11.06
CA HIS A 929 7.69 24.14 -11.77
C HIS A 929 6.44 24.58 -12.59
N ALA A 930 5.23 24.16 -12.21
CA ALA A 930 3.93 24.45 -12.85
C ALA A 930 3.80 25.80 -13.62
N ASN A 931 4.06 26.94 -12.96
CA ASN A 931 3.92 28.28 -13.54
C ASN A 931 4.76 28.48 -14.83
N ALA A 932 5.96 27.89 -14.89
CA ALA A 932 6.81 27.98 -16.08
C ALA A 932 6.26 27.18 -17.27
N TRP A 933 5.55 26.07 -17.03
CA TRP A 933 4.87 25.32 -18.10
C TRP A 933 3.58 25.94 -18.52
N MET A 934 2.73 26.38 -17.59
CA MET A 934 1.47 26.99 -17.98
C MET A 934 1.72 28.25 -18.83
N LYS A 935 2.77 29.03 -18.54
CA LYS A 935 3.25 30.10 -19.43
C LYS A 935 3.65 29.58 -20.83
N ALA A 936 4.42 28.51 -20.92
CA ALA A 936 4.85 27.93 -22.19
C ALA A 936 3.69 27.28 -22.99
N ALA A 937 2.75 26.63 -22.30
CA ALA A 937 1.52 26.07 -22.85
C ALA A 937 0.62 27.17 -23.41
N LEU A 938 0.39 28.25 -22.64
CA LEU A 938 -0.41 29.40 -23.06
C LEU A 938 0.26 30.16 -24.22
N ALA A 939 1.59 30.25 -24.27
CA ALA A 939 2.30 30.82 -25.41
C ALA A 939 2.18 29.94 -26.68
N HIS A 940 2.19 28.61 -26.53
CA HIS A 940 1.94 27.69 -27.64
C HIS A 940 0.50 27.77 -28.14
N LEU A 941 -0.48 27.81 -27.21
CA LEU A 941 -1.90 27.95 -27.52
C LEU A 941 -2.20 29.29 -28.22
N ASP A 942 -1.63 30.41 -27.75
CA ASP A 942 -1.72 31.70 -28.44
C ASP A 942 -1.26 31.59 -29.90
N GLY A 943 -0.08 31.00 -30.12
CA GLY A 943 0.44 30.76 -31.47
C GLY A 943 -0.50 29.93 -32.36
N LEU A 944 -1.18 28.92 -31.81
CA LEU A 944 -2.14 28.08 -32.53
C LEU A 944 -3.52 28.75 -32.75
N ILE A 945 -3.93 29.64 -31.86
CA ILE A 945 -5.23 30.33 -31.90
C ILE A 945 -5.11 31.56 -32.81
N SER A 946 -4.06 32.36 -32.65
CA SER A 946 -3.77 33.53 -33.49
C SER A 946 -3.60 33.17 -34.97
N GLN A 947 -3.30 31.91 -35.31
CA GLN A 947 -3.28 31.40 -36.69
C GLN A 947 -4.67 31.02 -37.27
N GLN A 948 -5.68 30.80 -36.42
CA GLN A 948 -7.00 30.29 -36.83
C GLN A 948 -8.19 31.12 -36.34
N ARG A 949 -7.96 32.15 -35.54
CA ARG A 949 -9.00 33.09 -35.10
C ARG A 949 -9.35 34.05 -36.23
N SER A 950 -10.25 33.61 -37.10
CA SER A 950 -10.93 34.43 -38.11
C SER A 950 -12.24 35.01 -37.55
N ASP A 951 -12.86 35.92 -38.30
CA ASP A 951 -14.15 36.53 -37.93
C ASP A 951 -15.29 35.50 -37.80
N ASP A 952 -15.19 34.35 -38.47
CA ASP A 952 -16.19 33.28 -38.50
C ASP A 952 -15.85 32.03 -37.66
N THR A 953 -14.64 31.96 -37.09
CA THR A 953 -14.19 30.82 -36.26
C THR A 953 -13.94 31.23 -34.82
N ALA A 954 -14.68 30.65 -33.87
CA ALA A 954 -14.47 30.79 -32.44
C ALA A 954 -13.61 29.66 -31.88
N ALA A 955 -12.83 29.94 -30.83
CA ALA A 955 -11.99 28.94 -30.16
C ALA A 955 -12.55 28.57 -28.77
N VAL A 956 -12.43 27.29 -28.43
CA VAL A 956 -12.72 26.75 -27.09
C VAL A 956 -11.53 25.90 -26.66
N ILE A 957 -11.06 26.07 -25.43
CA ILE A 957 -9.86 25.41 -24.91
C ILE A 957 -10.22 24.69 -23.61
N ASN A 958 -10.22 23.37 -23.67
CA ASN A 958 -10.52 22.48 -22.55
C ASN A 958 -9.21 21.95 -21.98
N MET A 959 -8.84 22.38 -20.78
CA MET A 959 -7.67 21.86 -20.06
C MET A 959 -8.12 20.92 -18.93
N GLN A 960 -7.34 19.87 -18.73
CA GLN A 960 -7.53 18.86 -17.70
C GLN A 960 -6.32 18.88 -16.73
N GLU A 961 -6.51 18.40 -15.50
CA GLU A 961 -5.48 18.36 -14.44
C GLU A 961 -4.82 19.70 -14.08
N CYS A 962 -5.53 20.83 -14.27
CA CYS A 962 -5.02 22.14 -13.85
C CYS A 962 -4.95 22.24 -12.30
N VAL A 963 -3.94 22.92 -11.77
CA VAL A 963 -3.81 23.26 -10.33
C VAL A 963 -3.97 24.76 -10.08
N ALA A 964 -4.03 25.19 -8.80
CA ALA A 964 -4.21 26.60 -8.41
C ALA A 964 -3.18 27.57 -9.06
N ASN A 965 -1.92 27.13 -9.23
CA ASN A 965 -0.88 27.93 -9.90
C ASN A 965 -1.15 28.14 -11.40
N ASP A 966 -1.84 27.21 -12.05
CA ASP A 966 -2.21 27.32 -13.45
C ASP A 966 -3.35 28.32 -13.63
N LEU A 967 -4.35 28.26 -12.75
CA LEU A 967 -5.41 29.27 -12.69
C LEU A 967 -4.82 30.67 -12.51
N TYR A 968 -3.82 30.82 -11.64
CA TYR A 968 -3.09 32.09 -11.51
C TYR A 968 -2.45 32.51 -12.84
N ALA A 969 -1.68 31.64 -13.50
CA ALA A 969 -1.04 31.96 -14.78
C ALA A 969 -2.04 32.30 -15.91
N ILE A 970 -3.13 31.53 -16.04
CA ILE A 970 -4.25 31.77 -16.95
C ILE A 970 -4.88 33.14 -16.66
N SER A 971 -5.24 33.40 -15.40
CA SER A 971 -5.89 34.65 -14.94
C SER A 971 -5.05 35.92 -15.15
N LYS A 972 -3.73 35.76 -15.37
CA LYS A 972 -2.75 36.84 -15.60
C LYS A 972 -2.39 37.03 -17.07
N THR A 973 -2.75 36.09 -17.95
CA THR A 973 -2.35 36.09 -19.35
C THR A 973 -3.21 37.03 -20.18
N GLN A 974 -2.57 37.95 -20.92
CA GLN A 974 -3.26 39.09 -21.55
C GLN A 974 -4.25 38.65 -22.64
N TRP A 975 -3.86 37.77 -23.57
CA TRP A 975 -4.78 37.32 -24.64
C TRP A 975 -6.00 36.55 -24.10
N VAL A 976 -5.87 35.89 -22.94
CA VAL A 976 -7.00 35.25 -22.23
C VAL A 976 -7.93 36.33 -21.66
N ARG A 977 -7.38 37.34 -20.99
CA ARG A 977 -8.14 38.50 -20.47
C ARG A 977 -8.84 39.32 -21.55
N ASP A 978 -8.24 39.45 -22.73
CA ASP A 978 -8.79 40.21 -23.84
C ASP A 978 -9.84 39.40 -24.62
N GLY A 979 -9.61 38.09 -24.78
CA GLY A 979 -10.33 37.26 -25.74
C GLY A 979 -11.33 36.25 -25.17
N PHE A 980 -11.21 35.86 -23.89
CA PHE A 980 -11.85 34.65 -23.36
C PHE A 980 -12.63 34.88 -22.06
N TYR A 981 -13.73 34.15 -21.89
CA TYR A 981 -14.30 33.82 -20.58
C TYR A 981 -13.53 32.64 -19.98
N VAL A 982 -13.46 32.56 -18.65
CA VAL A 982 -12.76 31.49 -17.91
C VAL A 982 -13.74 30.87 -16.91
N THR A 983 -13.79 29.55 -16.80
CA THR A 983 -14.71 28.86 -15.88
C THR A 983 -14.28 28.90 -14.42
N ASP A 984 -12.98 28.94 -14.15
CA ASP A 984 -12.41 28.81 -12.81
C ASP A 984 -11.27 29.84 -12.65
N ILE A 985 -11.30 30.65 -11.60
CA ILE A 985 -10.21 31.58 -11.23
C ILE A 985 -9.53 31.21 -9.90
N ASP A 986 -10.16 30.29 -9.16
CA ASP A 986 -9.67 29.63 -7.96
C ASP A 986 -10.21 28.18 -7.95
N THR A 987 -9.87 27.40 -6.93
CA THR A 987 -10.18 25.96 -6.87
C THR A 987 -11.48 25.63 -6.13
N SER A 988 -12.31 26.63 -5.79
CA SER A 988 -13.54 26.44 -4.98
C SER A 988 -14.62 25.59 -5.64
N SER A 989 -14.58 25.45 -6.96
CA SER A 989 -15.47 24.60 -7.74
C SER A 989 -15.02 23.13 -7.85
N TRP A 990 -13.89 22.75 -7.25
CA TRP A 990 -13.32 21.39 -7.36
C TRP A 990 -13.52 20.59 -6.06
N ALA A 991 -13.66 19.27 -6.16
CA ALA A 991 -14.11 18.43 -5.04
C ALA A 991 -13.19 18.47 -3.80
N SER A 992 -11.87 18.56 -4.00
CA SER A 992 -10.87 18.71 -2.93
C SER A 992 -10.05 20.01 -3.02
N GLY A 993 -10.26 20.81 -4.07
CA GLY A 993 -9.44 21.99 -4.38
C GLY A 993 -8.02 21.69 -4.90
N ASN A 994 -7.62 20.43 -5.09
CA ASN A 994 -6.25 20.06 -5.48
C ASN A 994 -5.97 20.26 -6.97
N TYR A 995 -6.80 19.68 -7.85
CA TYR A 995 -6.74 19.81 -9.30
C TYR A 995 -8.16 19.74 -9.90
N GLY A 996 -8.32 20.15 -11.16
CA GLY A 996 -9.62 20.09 -11.84
C GLY A 996 -9.59 20.39 -13.34
N THR A 997 -10.78 20.39 -13.95
CA THR A 997 -10.99 20.76 -15.36
C THR A 997 -11.33 22.24 -15.50
N VAL A 998 -10.74 22.90 -16.51
CA VAL A 998 -10.85 24.35 -16.77
C VAL A 998 -11.13 24.60 -18.25
N THR A 999 -12.06 25.50 -18.55
CA THR A 999 -12.45 25.80 -19.93
C THR A 999 -12.31 27.30 -20.24
N LEU A 1000 -11.68 27.62 -21.38
CA LEU A 1000 -11.57 28.97 -21.92
C LEU A 1000 -12.48 29.09 -23.14
N MET A 1001 -13.43 30.04 -23.13
CA MET A 1001 -14.43 30.26 -24.19
C MET A 1001 -14.21 31.61 -24.89
N ASP A 1002 -14.08 31.65 -26.22
CA ASP A 1002 -13.99 32.93 -26.96
C ASP A 1002 -15.22 33.82 -26.69
N ARG A 1003 -15.01 35.08 -26.26
CA ARG A 1003 -16.08 36.02 -25.83
C ARG A 1003 -17.09 36.39 -26.91
N ARG A 1004 -16.86 36.00 -28.16
CA ARG A 1004 -17.80 36.14 -29.28
C ARG A 1004 -18.93 35.10 -29.24
N LEU A 1005 -18.79 34.03 -28.45
CA LEU A 1005 -19.83 33.04 -28.23
C LEU A 1005 -20.89 33.58 -27.26
N ASP A 1006 -22.17 33.32 -27.56
CA ASP A 1006 -23.26 33.52 -26.61
C ASP A 1006 -23.22 32.36 -25.61
N VAL A 1007 -23.07 32.62 -24.31
CA VAL A 1007 -23.00 31.56 -23.31
C VAL A 1007 -24.16 31.66 -22.34
N HIS A 1008 -24.99 30.62 -22.31
CA HIS A 1008 -26.27 30.60 -21.60
C HIS A 1008 -26.15 30.08 -20.18
N SER A 1009 -25.38 29.00 -19.99
CA SER A 1009 -25.22 28.36 -18.68
C SER A 1009 -23.96 27.51 -18.56
N TYR A 1010 -23.44 27.42 -17.34
CA TYR A 1010 -22.32 26.57 -16.94
C TYR A 1010 -22.75 25.68 -15.78
N PHE A 1011 -22.42 24.38 -15.85
CA PHE A 1011 -22.63 23.46 -14.74
C PHE A 1011 -21.55 22.37 -14.71
N ARG A 1012 -21.19 21.93 -13.51
CA ARG A 1012 -20.22 20.86 -13.26
C ARG A 1012 -20.95 19.66 -12.66
N ILE A 1013 -20.52 18.46 -13.04
CA ILE A 1013 -20.99 17.19 -12.47
C ILE A 1013 -19.77 16.48 -11.89
N HIS A 1014 -19.73 16.35 -10.56
CA HIS A 1014 -18.75 15.52 -9.88
C HIS A 1014 -19.23 14.07 -9.91
N TYR A 1015 -18.40 13.14 -10.41
CA TYR A 1015 -18.83 11.75 -10.54
C TYR A 1015 -18.94 11.06 -9.17
N SER A 1016 -19.98 10.24 -8.96
CA SER A 1016 -19.97 9.24 -7.88
C SER A 1016 -19.01 8.09 -8.20
N ALA A 1017 -18.94 7.73 -9.49
CA ALA A 1017 -18.07 6.69 -10.02
C ALA A 1017 -16.66 7.24 -10.31
N THR A 1018 -15.93 7.66 -9.28
CA THR A 1018 -14.49 8.01 -9.39
C THR A 1018 -13.75 7.73 -8.09
N ARG A 1019 -12.42 7.53 -8.18
CA ARG A 1019 -11.48 7.54 -7.04
C ARG A 1019 -10.42 8.65 -7.14
N MET A 1020 -10.40 9.37 -8.27
CA MET A 1020 -9.47 10.45 -8.57
C MET A 1020 -10.23 11.79 -8.74
N GLU A 1021 -11.34 11.94 -8.00
CA GLU A 1021 -12.13 13.18 -7.86
C GLU A 1021 -12.55 13.82 -9.20
N ARG A 1022 -12.76 12.98 -10.21
CA ARG A 1022 -13.00 13.37 -11.59
C ARG A 1022 -14.40 13.99 -11.79
N ASP A 1023 -14.51 14.84 -12.79
CA ASP A 1023 -15.73 15.56 -13.14
C ASP A 1023 -15.95 15.73 -14.66
N ALA A 1024 -17.14 16.23 -15.00
CA ALA A 1024 -17.45 16.84 -16.28
C ALA A 1024 -17.95 18.27 -16.08
N LEU A 1025 -17.34 19.20 -16.79
CA LEU A 1025 -17.68 20.62 -16.85
C LEU A 1025 -18.38 20.92 -18.17
N PHE A 1026 -19.66 21.29 -18.08
CA PHE A 1026 -20.52 21.58 -19.23
C PHE A 1026 -20.71 23.08 -19.45
N VAL A 1027 -20.79 23.46 -20.73
CA VAL A 1027 -21.04 24.83 -21.20
C VAL A 1027 -22.10 24.80 -22.29
N ASP A 1028 -23.20 25.51 -22.09
CA ASP A 1028 -24.24 25.70 -23.11
C ASP A 1028 -24.01 27.02 -23.84
N VAL A 1029 -23.84 26.98 -25.16
CA VAL A 1029 -23.76 28.17 -26.02
C VAL A 1029 -24.96 28.27 -26.96
N GLY A 1030 -25.37 29.50 -27.26
CA GLY A 1030 -26.47 29.79 -28.17
C GLY A 1030 -26.15 29.37 -29.61
N GLY A 1031 -27.10 28.68 -30.27
CA GLY A 1031 -27.01 28.32 -31.67
C GLY A 1031 -27.36 29.47 -32.63
N HIS A 1032 -27.36 29.18 -33.93
CA HIS A 1032 -27.88 30.11 -34.95
C HIS A 1032 -29.41 30.29 -34.88
N GLU A 1033 -30.13 29.31 -34.34
CA GLU A 1033 -31.57 29.39 -34.08
C GLU A 1033 -31.83 29.77 -32.60
N PRO A 1034 -32.78 30.69 -32.30
CA PRO A 1034 -32.93 31.27 -30.96
C PRO A 1034 -33.20 30.29 -29.81
N ASP A 1035 -33.82 29.14 -30.11
CA ASP A 1035 -34.26 28.15 -29.12
C ASP A 1035 -33.30 26.94 -29.03
N LEU A 1036 -32.24 26.91 -29.83
CA LEU A 1036 -31.37 25.75 -29.98
C LEU A 1036 -30.02 25.93 -29.26
N LYS A 1037 -29.65 24.98 -28.41
CA LYS A 1037 -28.36 25.00 -27.69
C LYS A 1037 -27.32 24.07 -28.30
N LEU A 1038 -26.07 24.53 -28.27
CA LEU A 1038 -24.87 23.72 -28.47
C LEU A 1038 -24.22 23.44 -27.11
N ARG A 1039 -24.10 22.17 -26.72
CA ARG A 1039 -23.53 21.78 -25.42
C ARG A 1039 -22.10 21.27 -25.55
N LEU A 1040 -21.17 21.95 -24.90
CA LEU A 1040 -19.76 21.54 -24.82
C LEU A 1040 -19.49 20.89 -23.47
N CYS A 1041 -18.60 19.91 -23.45
CA CYS A 1041 -18.17 19.23 -22.22
C CYS A 1041 -16.65 19.06 -22.20
N ASN A 1042 -16.04 19.47 -21.09
CA ASN A 1042 -14.65 19.20 -20.71
C ASN A 1042 -14.68 18.15 -19.60
N THR A 1043 -13.94 17.06 -19.75
CA THR A 1043 -13.84 16.03 -18.70
C THR A 1043 -12.44 15.45 -18.63
N HIS A 1044 -12.11 14.85 -17.49
CA HIS A 1044 -11.05 13.86 -17.40
C HIS A 1044 -11.68 12.59 -16.84
N LEU A 1045 -11.73 11.50 -17.60
CA LEU A 1045 -12.30 10.23 -17.12
C LEU A 1045 -11.37 9.53 -16.12
N GLU A 1046 -11.85 8.53 -15.40
CA GLU A 1046 -11.05 7.84 -14.37
C GLU A 1046 -9.71 7.31 -14.91
N SER A 1047 -8.59 7.76 -14.34
CA SER A 1047 -7.26 7.55 -14.93
C SER A 1047 -6.78 6.11 -14.86
N LEU A 1048 -7.25 5.35 -13.86
CA LEU A 1048 -6.77 4.00 -13.60
C LEU A 1048 -7.75 2.94 -14.10
N ALA A 1049 -7.21 1.77 -14.42
CA ALA A 1049 -8.01 0.60 -14.75
C ALA A 1049 -8.58 -0.02 -13.46
N TYR A 1050 -9.89 0.06 -13.30
CA TYR A 1050 -10.65 -0.52 -12.20
C TYR A 1050 -11.57 -1.65 -12.67
N GLU A 1051 -11.94 -2.53 -11.74
CA GLU A 1051 -12.97 -3.55 -11.88
C GLU A 1051 -13.90 -3.46 -10.65
N PRO A 1052 -15.19 -3.13 -10.81
CA PRO A 1052 -15.86 -2.77 -12.06
C PRO A 1052 -15.30 -1.46 -12.68
N PRO A 1053 -15.32 -1.33 -14.01
CA PRO A 1053 -14.80 -0.15 -14.70
C PRO A 1053 -15.71 1.07 -14.49
N MET A 1054 -15.11 2.21 -14.18
CA MET A 1054 -15.82 3.47 -13.87
C MET A 1054 -16.14 4.30 -15.10
N ARG A 1055 -15.21 4.34 -16.09
CA ARG A 1055 -15.35 5.14 -17.33
C ARG A 1055 -16.64 4.87 -18.13
N PRO A 1056 -17.17 3.63 -18.24
CA PRO A 1056 -18.46 3.40 -18.88
C PRO A 1056 -19.64 4.11 -18.21
N SER A 1057 -19.65 4.21 -16.87
CA SER A 1057 -20.67 4.94 -16.13
C SER A 1057 -20.51 6.46 -16.29
N GLN A 1058 -19.28 6.96 -16.20
CA GLN A 1058 -18.96 8.38 -16.41
C GLN A 1058 -19.37 8.85 -17.82
N MET A 1059 -18.96 8.10 -18.87
CA MET A 1059 -19.33 8.43 -20.25
C MET A 1059 -20.83 8.29 -20.51
N ARG A 1060 -21.53 7.33 -19.86
CA ARG A 1060 -22.99 7.24 -19.95
C ARG A 1060 -23.70 8.46 -19.34
N LEU A 1061 -23.19 8.97 -18.22
CA LEU A 1061 -23.70 10.20 -17.61
C LEU A 1061 -23.49 11.40 -18.54
N ILE A 1062 -22.27 11.59 -19.06
CA ILE A 1062 -21.98 12.63 -20.06
C ILE A 1062 -22.93 12.53 -21.26
N ALA A 1063 -23.04 11.34 -21.85
CA ALA A 1063 -23.83 11.09 -23.04
C ALA A 1063 -25.33 11.33 -22.81
N THR A 1064 -25.81 11.19 -21.56
CA THR A 1064 -27.19 11.55 -21.18
C THR A 1064 -27.41 13.06 -21.26
N HIS A 1065 -26.48 13.86 -20.73
CA HIS A 1065 -26.55 15.34 -20.82
C HIS A 1065 -26.30 15.87 -22.23
N MET A 1066 -25.49 15.19 -23.05
CA MET A 1066 -25.26 15.54 -24.47
C MET A 1066 -26.49 15.33 -25.37
N ARG A 1067 -27.48 14.54 -24.93
CA ARG A 1067 -28.71 14.23 -25.69
C ARG A 1067 -29.99 14.71 -25.01
N ALA A 1068 -29.90 15.72 -24.15
CA ALA A 1068 -31.08 16.37 -23.63
C ALA A 1068 -31.87 17.04 -24.77
N GLU A 1069 -33.21 17.11 -24.65
CA GLU A 1069 -34.09 17.52 -25.77
C GLU A 1069 -33.83 18.96 -26.24
N GLU A 1070 -33.27 19.83 -25.39
CA GLU A 1070 -32.91 21.21 -25.71
C GLU A 1070 -31.57 21.37 -26.47
N VAL A 1071 -30.86 20.27 -26.73
CA VAL A 1071 -29.49 20.27 -27.28
C VAL A 1071 -29.48 19.80 -28.74
N GLY A 1072 -29.32 20.73 -29.68
CA GLY A 1072 -29.24 20.44 -31.12
C GLY A 1072 -27.92 19.87 -31.59
N GLY A 1073 -26.86 20.08 -30.80
CA GLY A 1073 -25.52 19.55 -31.05
C GLY A 1073 -24.72 19.50 -29.75
N ALA A 1074 -23.87 18.49 -29.61
CA ALA A 1074 -23.01 18.36 -28.44
C ALA A 1074 -21.62 17.82 -28.79
N ILE A 1075 -20.60 18.32 -28.07
CA ILE A 1075 -19.20 17.93 -28.23
C ILE A 1075 -18.59 17.72 -26.83
N VAL A 1076 -18.05 16.54 -26.56
CA VAL A 1076 -17.22 16.28 -25.37
C VAL A 1076 -15.77 16.06 -25.78
N THR A 1077 -14.85 16.72 -25.07
CA THR A 1077 -13.40 16.50 -25.21
C THR A 1077 -12.76 16.30 -23.84
N GLY A 1078 -11.60 15.66 -23.85
CA GLY A 1078 -10.85 15.45 -22.62
C GLY A 1078 -9.85 14.32 -22.74
N ASP A 1079 -9.11 14.09 -21.67
CA ASP A 1079 -8.41 12.84 -21.45
C ASP A 1079 -9.41 11.76 -21.01
N PHE A 1080 -9.68 10.81 -21.90
CA PHE A 1080 -10.61 9.70 -21.62
C PHE A 1080 -9.89 8.48 -21.04
N ASN A 1081 -8.57 8.53 -20.83
CA ASN A 1081 -7.76 7.44 -20.29
C ASN A 1081 -8.09 6.09 -20.92
N ALA A 1082 -8.10 6.06 -22.25
CA ALA A 1082 -8.55 4.93 -23.05
C ALA A 1082 -7.52 3.76 -23.04
N ILE A 1083 -7.42 3.06 -21.91
CA ILE A 1083 -6.40 2.05 -21.60
C ILE A 1083 -6.95 0.63 -21.47
N GLN A 1084 -8.27 0.42 -21.53
CA GLN A 1084 -8.95 -0.88 -21.49
C GLN A 1084 -9.73 -1.13 -22.79
N PRO A 1085 -10.03 -2.41 -23.15
CA PRO A 1085 -10.66 -2.73 -24.42
C PRO A 1085 -12.00 -2.04 -24.69
N PHE A 1086 -12.84 -1.86 -23.65
CA PHE A 1086 -14.13 -1.17 -23.78
C PHE A 1086 -13.99 0.33 -24.11
N ASP A 1087 -12.83 0.95 -23.84
CA ASP A 1087 -12.62 2.37 -24.14
C ASP A 1087 -12.67 2.65 -25.66
N GLN A 1088 -12.42 1.62 -26.47
CA GLN A 1088 -12.57 1.66 -27.93
C GLN A 1088 -14.04 1.85 -28.36
N THR A 1089 -15.00 1.27 -27.64
CA THR A 1089 -16.43 1.29 -27.98
C THR A 1089 -17.25 2.30 -27.19
N LEU A 1090 -16.65 3.03 -26.22
CA LEU A 1090 -17.36 4.01 -25.38
C LEU A 1090 -18.22 5.03 -26.16
N HIS A 1091 -17.84 5.38 -27.39
CA HIS A 1091 -18.64 6.25 -28.25
C HIS A 1091 -19.85 5.50 -28.84
N THR A 1092 -19.65 4.36 -29.50
CA THR A 1092 -20.74 3.54 -30.07
C THR A 1092 -21.72 3.05 -29.02
N ASP A 1093 -21.23 2.60 -27.86
CA ASP A 1093 -22.03 2.08 -26.75
C ASP A 1093 -22.94 3.15 -26.13
N ASN A 1094 -22.61 4.43 -26.38
CA ASN A 1094 -23.37 5.59 -25.94
C ASN A 1094 -23.95 6.40 -27.11
N ASN A 1095 -24.06 5.86 -28.33
CA ASN A 1095 -24.60 6.56 -29.52
C ASN A 1095 -23.92 7.92 -29.81
N LEU A 1096 -22.61 8.02 -29.59
CA LEU A 1096 -21.76 9.15 -29.95
C LEU A 1096 -20.83 8.77 -31.11
N LYS A 1097 -20.33 9.79 -31.83
CA LYS A 1097 -19.35 9.65 -32.90
C LYS A 1097 -17.97 10.07 -32.43
N ASP A 1098 -16.92 9.35 -32.80
CA ASP A 1098 -15.52 9.72 -32.54
C ASP A 1098 -14.97 10.54 -33.72
N ALA A 1099 -14.55 11.79 -33.46
CA ALA A 1099 -14.11 12.71 -34.51
C ALA A 1099 -12.85 12.26 -35.26
N TYR A 1100 -11.96 11.49 -34.63
CA TYR A 1100 -10.79 10.97 -35.31
C TYR A 1100 -11.18 9.82 -36.26
N LEU A 1101 -12.09 8.95 -35.84
CA LEU A 1101 -12.52 7.79 -36.64
C LEU A 1101 -13.47 8.19 -37.79
N GLU A 1102 -14.38 9.15 -37.58
CA GLU A 1102 -15.30 9.65 -38.63
C GLU A 1102 -14.56 10.29 -39.83
N LEU A 1103 -13.33 10.79 -39.61
CA LEU A 1103 -12.47 11.33 -40.68
C LEU A 1103 -11.53 10.27 -41.30
N GLY A 1104 -11.73 8.99 -41.00
CA GLY A 1104 -10.95 7.88 -41.52
C GLY A 1104 -9.66 7.57 -40.75
N GLY A 1105 -9.47 8.17 -39.58
CA GLY A 1105 -8.38 7.83 -38.66
C GLY A 1105 -8.51 6.39 -38.15
N GLN A 1106 -7.37 5.78 -37.79
CA GLN A 1106 -7.31 4.41 -37.28
C GLN A 1106 -6.58 4.37 -35.93
N GLU A 1107 -7.01 3.50 -35.02
CA GLU A 1107 -6.34 3.29 -33.73
C GLU A 1107 -4.91 2.76 -33.96
N GLY A 1108 -3.92 3.53 -33.55
CA GLY A 1108 -2.51 3.28 -33.83
C GLY A 1108 -1.63 4.53 -33.67
N GLU A 1109 -0.36 4.44 -34.07
CA GLU A 1109 0.67 5.45 -33.80
C GLU A 1109 0.34 6.87 -34.30
N GLU A 1110 -0.40 6.98 -35.42
CA GLU A 1110 -0.85 8.27 -35.96
C GLU A 1110 -1.97 8.92 -35.14
N GLY A 1111 -2.70 8.14 -34.33
CA GLY A 1111 -3.75 8.61 -33.44
C GLY A 1111 -3.30 8.82 -31.99
N TYR A 1112 -2.18 8.21 -31.56
CA TYR A 1112 -1.73 8.28 -30.17
C TYR A 1112 -1.49 9.70 -29.67
N THR A 1113 -1.98 10.00 -28.48
CA THR A 1113 -1.83 11.31 -27.81
C THR A 1113 -0.97 11.21 -26.57
N TRP A 1114 -0.82 10.02 -25.98
CA TRP A 1114 0.03 9.77 -24.84
C TRP A 1114 1.20 8.83 -25.17
N GLY A 1115 2.30 9.04 -24.44
CA GLY A 1115 3.47 8.17 -24.43
C GLY A 1115 4.66 8.71 -25.23
N GLN A 1116 4.45 9.48 -26.30
CA GLN A 1116 5.55 10.00 -27.14
C GLN A 1116 6.42 11.05 -26.43
N GLN A 1117 5.86 11.76 -25.45
CA GLN A 1117 6.60 12.72 -24.60
C GLN A 1117 6.80 12.23 -23.16
N ALA A 1118 6.19 11.09 -22.79
CA ALA A 1118 6.45 10.44 -21.52
C ALA A 1118 7.90 9.96 -21.40
N MET A 1119 8.40 9.84 -20.17
CA MET A 1119 9.70 9.23 -19.86
C MET A 1119 9.84 7.85 -20.55
N PRO A 1120 11.03 7.49 -21.08
CA PRO A 1120 11.22 6.22 -21.80
C PRO A 1120 10.78 4.99 -21.01
N LEU A 1121 11.00 4.99 -19.68
CA LEU A 1121 10.60 3.88 -18.80
C LEU A 1121 9.07 3.74 -18.68
N LEU A 1122 8.31 4.83 -18.78
CA LEU A 1122 6.84 4.78 -18.82
C LEU A 1122 6.35 4.32 -20.20
N ARG A 1123 6.94 4.87 -21.27
CA ARG A 1123 6.68 4.47 -22.67
C ARG A 1123 6.94 2.98 -22.91
N GLU A 1124 8.04 2.43 -22.39
CA GLU A 1124 8.36 1.00 -22.43
C GLU A 1124 7.41 0.14 -21.59
N ARG A 1125 6.92 0.67 -20.46
CA ARG A 1125 6.09 -0.08 -19.50
C ARG A 1125 4.62 -0.17 -19.91
N PHE A 1126 4.09 0.89 -20.53
CA PHE A 1126 2.66 1.04 -20.82
C PHE A 1126 2.35 1.13 -22.32
N GLY A 1127 3.34 1.41 -23.17
CA GLY A 1127 3.14 1.71 -24.59
C GLY A 1127 2.77 3.17 -24.82
N CYS A 1128 2.37 3.48 -26.05
CA CYS A 1128 1.71 4.75 -26.41
C CYS A 1128 0.24 4.45 -26.74
N SER A 1129 -0.66 5.41 -26.53
CA SER A 1129 -2.11 5.23 -26.75
C SER A 1129 -2.83 6.54 -27.08
N ARG A 1130 -4.07 6.44 -27.59
CA ARG A 1130 -4.96 7.58 -27.88
C ARG A 1130 -5.90 7.80 -26.69
N MET A 1131 -5.39 8.48 -25.68
CA MET A 1131 -6.08 8.78 -24.42
C MET A 1131 -7.03 9.98 -24.57
N ASP A 1132 -6.52 11.08 -25.13
CA ASP A 1132 -7.26 12.29 -25.44
C ASP A 1132 -8.18 12.06 -26.65
N ARG A 1133 -9.47 12.39 -26.51
CA ARG A 1133 -10.51 12.10 -27.52
C ARG A 1133 -11.50 13.25 -27.67
N VAL A 1134 -12.23 13.22 -28.78
CA VAL A 1134 -13.33 14.14 -29.09
C VAL A 1134 -14.52 13.31 -29.56
N TYR A 1135 -15.58 13.24 -28.76
CA TYR A 1135 -16.84 12.61 -29.15
C TYR A 1135 -17.93 13.67 -29.39
N PHE A 1136 -18.83 13.43 -30.33
CA PHE A 1136 -19.90 14.39 -30.67
C PHE A 1136 -21.21 13.71 -31.09
N CYS A 1137 -22.32 14.44 -31.02
CA CYS A 1137 -23.64 14.04 -31.52
C CYS A 1137 -24.54 15.25 -31.84
N GLY A 1138 -25.70 15.00 -32.45
CA GLY A 1138 -26.66 16.01 -32.89
C GLY A 1138 -26.45 16.43 -34.35
N GLU A 1139 -27.48 17.05 -34.95
CA GLU A 1139 -27.48 17.39 -36.38
C GLU A 1139 -26.83 18.75 -36.67
N HIS A 1140 -26.74 19.63 -35.66
CA HIS A 1140 -26.26 21.00 -35.80
C HIS A 1140 -24.74 21.18 -35.61
N VAL A 1141 -24.01 20.07 -35.46
CA VAL A 1141 -22.54 20.04 -35.41
C VAL A 1141 -21.98 19.12 -36.49
N LYS A 1142 -21.38 19.72 -37.52
CA LYS A 1142 -20.72 18.98 -38.60
C LYS A 1142 -19.21 19.06 -38.46
N LEU A 1143 -18.57 17.95 -38.13
CA LEU A 1143 -17.12 17.82 -38.10
C LEU A 1143 -16.50 18.18 -39.47
N LEU A 1144 -15.45 19.01 -39.45
CA LEU A 1144 -14.67 19.43 -40.62
C LEU A 1144 -13.25 18.85 -40.62
N SER A 1145 -12.56 18.86 -39.47
CA SER A 1145 -11.18 18.39 -39.35
C SER A 1145 -10.83 17.99 -37.92
N PHE A 1146 -9.84 17.11 -37.78
CA PHE A 1146 -9.22 16.71 -36.52
C PHE A 1146 -7.69 16.75 -36.67
N GLN A 1147 -6.97 17.21 -35.64
CA GLN A 1147 -5.50 17.26 -35.62
C GLN A 1147 -4.94 17.11 -34.20
N ARG A 1148 -3.73 16.55 -34.06
CA ARG A 1148 -2.95 16.58 -32.81
C ARG A 1148 -2.05 17.83 -32.79
N PHE A 1149 -1.75 18.35 -31.59
CA PHE A 1149 -0.83 19.47 -31.37
C PHE A 1149 0.00 19.24 -30.09
N GLY A 1150 0.81 20.23 -29.66
CA GLY A 1150 1.67 20.10 -28.46
C GLY A 1150 2.95 19.28 -28.68
N ALA A 1151 3.14 18.73 -29.87
CA ALA A 1151 4.29 17.89 -30.21
C ALA A 1151 5.61 18.68 -30.20
N ASN A 1152 6.57 18.19 -29.42
CA ASN A 1152 7.90 18.77 -29.18
C ASN A 1152 7.92 20.15 -28.51
N VAL A 1153 6.88 20.53 -27.76
CA VAL A 1153 6.89 21.80 -27.01
C VAL A 1153 7.73 21.65 -25.75
N GLU A 1154 8.77 22.49 -25.64
CA GLU A 1154 9.69 22.53 -24.49
C GLU A 1154 9.47 23.80 -23.64
N LEU A 1155 9.93 23.76 -22.39
CA LEU A 1155 10.14 24.95 -21.56
C LEU A 1155 10.99 26.01 -22.28
N ASP A 1156 10.70 27.29 -22.03
CA ASP A 1156 11.56 28.39 -22.52
C ASP A 1156 13.01 28.21 -22.04
N VAL A 1157 13.98 28.47 -22.93
CA VAL A 1157 15.43 28.46 -22.68
C VAL A 1157 15.82 29.43 -21.55
N ALA A 1158 15.03 30.50 -21.34
CA ALA A 1158 15.17 31.37 -20.16
C ALA A 1158 15.10 30.60 -18.82
N ASN A 1159 14.32 29.52 -18.75
CA ASN A 1159 14.13 28.68 -17.55
C ASN A 1159 15.13 27.51 -17.50
N GLN A 1160 16.41 27.78 -17.74
CA GLN A 1160 17.45 26.75 -17.90
C GLN A 1160 17.53 25.75 -16.71
N LYS A 1161 17.38 26.22 -15.47
CA LYS A 1161 17.36 25.39 -14.24
C LYS A 1161 16.19 24.39 -14.23
N ALA A 1162 15.00 24.83 -14.64
CA ALA A 1162 13.83 23.96 -14.76
C ALA A 1162 13.96 22.95 -15.90
N ARG A 1163 14.57 23.36 -17.03
CA ARG A 1163 14.90 22.47 -18.16
C ARG A 1163 15.86 21.36 -17.76
N GLU A 1164 16.91 21.68 -16.99
CA GLU A 1164 17.89 20.70 -16.50
C GLU A 1164 17.26 19.71 -15.50
N ASN A 1165 16.40 20.19 -14.59
CA ASN A 1165 15.68 19.33 -13.65
C ASN A 1165 14.79 18.28 -14.34
N LEU A 1166 14.03 18.66 -15.38
CA LEU A 1166 13.19 17.71 -16.12
C LEU A 1166 14.00 16.61 -16.81
N VAL A 1167 15.12 16.96 -17.42
CA VAL A 1167 16.02 15.96 -18.03
C VAL A 1167 16.65 15.06 -16.95
N ALA A 1168 16.97 15.60 -15.77
CA ALA A 1168 17.47 14.82 -14.64
C ALA A 1168 16.44 13.84 -14.06
N LEU A 1169 15.13 14.14 -14.14
CA LEU A 1169 14.04 13.22 -13.79
C LEU A 1169 13.89 12.05 -14.78
N GLY A 1170 14.53 12.10 -15.94
CA GLY A 1170 14.54 11.02 -16.94
C GLY A 1170 13.72 11.28 -18.20
N PHE A 1171 13.24 12.51 -18.42
CA PHE A 1171 12.65 12.91 -19.70
C PHE A 1171 13.72 13.06 -20.78
N GLU A 1172 13.40 12.70 -22.02
CA GLU A 1172 14.34 12.76 -23.15
C GLU A 1172 14.75 14.21 -23.51
N ARG A 1173 13.79 15.14 -23.33
CA ARG A 1173 13.90 16.59 -23.56
C ARG A 1173 12.98 17.29 -22.53
N PRO A 1174 13.15 18.59 -22.23
CA PRO A 1174 12.35 19.30 -21.21
C PRO A 1174 10.97 19.68 -21.74
N TRP A 1175 10.15 18.66 -22.02
CA TRP A 1175 8.76 18.77 -22.44
C TRP A 1175 7.89 19.44 -21.37
N ILE A 1176 6.83 20.11 -21.80
CA ILE A 1176 5.90 20.81 -20.88
C ILE A 1176 4.70 19.95 -20.42
N THR A 1177 4.49 18.79 -21.04
CA THR A 1177 3.54 17.73 -20.66
C THR A 1177 3.90 16.46 -21.45
N ASP A 1178 3.52 15.28 -20.95
CA ASP A 1178 3.68 14.00 -21.63
C ASP A 1178 2.52 13.69 -22.61
N HIS A 1179 1.44 14.47 -22.58
CA HIS A 1179 0.32 14.43 -23.54
C HIS A 1179 0.48 15.39 -24.75
N LEU A 1180 0.02 14.92 -25.89
CA LEU A 1180 -0.24 15.70 -27.10
C LEU A 1180 -1.70 16.13 -27.12
N GLY A 1181 -1.97 17.43 -27.17
CA GLY A 1181 -3.33 17.93 -27.26
C GLY A 1181 -4.04 17.53 -28.55
N VAL A 1182 -5.36 17.50 -28.52
CA VAL A 1182 -6.24 17.22 -29.68
C VAL A 1182 -7.07 18.43 -30.03
N LYS A 1183 -7.28 18.67 -31.31
CA LYS A 1183 -8.14 19.73 -31.81
C LYS A 1183 -9.11 19.19 -32.85
N ALA A 1184 -10.39 19.49 -32.68
CA ALA A 1184 -11.43 19.26 -33.68
C ALA A 1184 -12.05 20.59 -34.11
N VAL A 1185 -12.40 20.70 -35.39
CA VAL A 1185 -13.10 21.86 -35.96
C VAL A 1185 -14.46 21.40 -36.45
N PHE A 1186 -15.50 22.08 -36.00
CA PHE A 1186 -16.89 21.80 -36.35
C PHE A 1186 -17.51 23.02 -37.03
N LYS A 1187 -18.24 22.78 -38.12
CA LYS A 1187 -19.19 23.75 -38.65
C LYS A 1187 -20.47 23.70 -37.82
N LEU A 1188 -20.94 24.87 -37.42
CA LEU A 1188 -22.27 25.09 -36.86
C LEU A 1188 -23.25 25.27 -38.03
N THR A 1189 -24.41 24.62 -37.98
CA THR A 1189 -25.37 24.59 -39.10
C THR A 1189 -26.79 24.88 -38.66
#